data_AF-A0A9C9N4J1-F1
#
_entry.id   AF-A0A9C9N4J1-F1
#
_cell.length_a   1.000
_cell.length_b   1.000
_cell.length_c   1.000
_cell.angle_alpha   90.00
_cell.angle_beta   90.00
_cell.angle_gamma   90.00
#
_symmetry.space_group_name_H-M   'P 1'
#
loop_
_entity.id
_entity.type
_entity.pdbx_description
1 polymer ?
#
loop_
_entity_poly.entity_id
_entity_poly.type
_entity_poly.pdbx_seq_one_letter_code
_entity_poly.pdbx_strand_id
1 'polypeptide(L)'
;MSKYIATRAIRGANALVAEADAMLQQAIAEKGPDTPVVFPNTAYYLPVTYGMLNHKVETLKDLEPALAHARRLLHPVPENQLWVPYLGETLDSGMATLLAAEAIEGVRFVYGEQPELYPGLELTGGTAYPDFQGDGHLNGPIDDIQLRSWGIQLVDGRMPGFAAIVGAARTNEAAVAIVRELQKRNILIFLCGNTNGRSMIDQLQEEGVEMGYDTYIVPFGKDTISAIYPLGFATRSGLTFGGLKPGQWREILLYNKFRVFAFVLALGEVDDLKYAAAAGAISYGFPTIADTVIPEILPTGVTRYEHVISMPWNEIDAETETERAAKLVQRAIEVRGVKIKITDVPVPVPYGSAFEGEVVRRADMRVEFGGKNSRAFEYLRMVPMDDVEDHRIEVIGPGFEDVEEGGSIDLGILIEVAGRKMQEDFEPVLERQVHYFINGASGIQHIGQRDIAWIRISKAAVEKGFDLKHFGEILYARFHADFGAIVDKVQVKLITDPDLHAEWLEKARIAYDLRNRRLADLTDEAVDTFYDCTLCQSFAPTHVCIVSPQRLGLCGAYNWLDCKASNQINPTGPNQPVPKGKLIDPVKGYWEGTNENAVKNSQGTVTEVALYSIMENPMTACGCFECIVMYIPEVEGVMVVSREDPSMTPAGMTFSTLAGMAGGGLQTPGVMGVGKFYLTSPKFISADGGFKRVVWMSSFLKDSMKEELAAVAEREGIPDLIERIADERKVTTVDELVDWLEEVQHPVCEMGVMQAASGAPAEAEPQVAVPTAKPRVEEKPAAAEAPKEEPKPAVAAVPAPPPTSVVAEVPAPAPKPVAAPQLPAGADAQAIVQASAEVVLGSIRRALEAALRELGGEVPPSAVPTAPAAVEVELAPSEAAPAPAKIARPEVPPWSEERETLEFLKETWMGKVREVTLGATSAEGGTRTTTVTVGGQAAMPFMSLEGELPHAPIVAIEIQDRKPDDWSPLLMEAWGDVVNDPGEWARAAEQAGANVILLQLSLTDAEGNPNTPEKAVAAMKKVLEATGLPLIVLGPGQVDADNTLLVPIAEAAAGERILLGLCEEKNYRTIVAAALAHDQLVIARTAMDVNLAKQLNILISDMGLPLDRIVMDPTCAGVGYGMEYGYSVMERLRLAALQGDSMTQLPMIVTVGYEAWRQKESKVGEGVPEAWGDWKERAI
;
A
#
# COMPACT_ATOMS: atom_id res chain seq x y z
N MET A 1 13.31 17.60 -36.57
CA MET A 1 14.21 17.38 -35.41
C MET A 1 15.33 18.40 -35.48
N SER A 2 15.68 19.07 -34.38
CA SER A 2 16.64 20.18 -34.42
C SER A 2 18.09 19.68 -34.34
N LYS A 3 18.88 19.91 -35.40
CA LYS A 3 20.34 19.66 -35.39
C LYS A 3 21.01 20.36 -34.23
N TYR A 4 20.63 21.62 -34.01
CA TYR A 4 21.25 22.49 -33.02
C TYR A 4 21.12 21.93 -31.61
N ILE A 5 19.91 21.49 -31.23
CA ILE A 5 19.66 20.88 -29.92
C ILE A 5 20.46 19.60 -29.78
N ALA A 6 20.38 18.69 -30.77
CA ALA A 6 21.11 17.41 -30.73
C ALA A 6 22.62 17.64 -30.58
N THR A 7 23.21 18.56 -31.37
CA THR A 7 24.63 18.91 -31.28
C THR A 7 25.02 19.42 -29.90
N ARG A 8 24.24 20.34 -29.31
CA ARG A 8 24.56 20.94 -28.01
C ARG A 8 24.40 19.93 -26.86
N ALA A 9 23.33 19.14 -26.87
CA ALA A 9 23.07 18.09 -25.88
C ALA A 9 24.15 17.00 -25.90
N ILE A 10 24.50 16.48 -27.09
CA ILE A 10 25.54 15.45 -27.24
C ILE A 10 26.91 15.99 -26.81
N ARG A 11 27.23 17.24 -27.16
CA ARG A 11 28.49 17.88 -26.75
C ARG A 11 28.57 18.07 -25.23
N GLY A 12 27.48 18.53 -24.62
CA GLY A 12 27.37 18.66 -23.16
C GLY A 12 27.51 17.33 -22.44
N ALA A 13 26.84 16.28 -22.93
CA ALA A 13 26.94 14.93 -22.37
C ALA A 13 28.37 14.39 -22.39
N ASN A 14 29.08 14.53 -23.53
CA ASN A 14 30.47 14.10 -23.65
C ASN A 14 31.38 14.85 -22.66
N ALA A 15 31.18 16.16 -22.49
CA ALA A 15 31.97 16.96 -21.56
C ALA A 15 31.72 16.54 -20.10
N LEU A 16 30.47 16.39 -19.68
CA LEU A 16 30.12 16.06 -18.30
C LEU A 16 30.56 14.64 -17.92
N VAL A 17 30.43 13.66 -18.81
CA VAL A 17 30.91 12.28 -18.55
C VAL A 17 32.44 12.27 -18.37
N ALA A 18 33.17 13.04 -19.18
CA ALA A 18 34.63 13.14 -19.05
C ALA A 18 35.04 13.84 -17.73
N GLU A 19 34.28 14.86 -17.31
CA GLU A 19 34.48 15.53 -16.02
C GLU A 19 34.21 14.59 -14.84
N ALA A 20 33.08 13.86 -14.86
CA ALA A 20 32.74 12.89 -13.83
C ALA A 20 33.81 11.80 -13.69
N ASP A 21 34.36 11.31 -14.80
CA ASP A 21 35.48 10.35 -14.79
C ASP A 21 36.73 10.95 -14.14
N ALA A 22 37.10 12.18 -14.50
CA ALA A 22 38.27 12.83 -13.92
C ALA A 22 38.11 13.05 -12.40
N MET A 23 36.93 13.52 -11.98
CA MET A 23 36.59 13.72 -10.57
C MET A 23 36.61 12.41 -9.78
N LEU A 24 36.05 11.33 -10.34
CA LEU A 24 36.04 10.04 -9.68
C LEU A 24 37.46 9.49 -9.49
N GLN A 25 38.30 9.55 -10.54
CA GLN A 25 39.67 9.07 -10.45
C GLN A 25 40.50 9.87 -9.44
N GLN A 26 40.28 11.19 -9.37
CA GLN A 26 40.88 12.03 -8.33
C GLN A 26 40.41 11.63 -6.92
N ALA A 27 39.09 11.46 -6.73
CA ALA A 27 38.52 11.08 -5.44
C ALA A 27 39.03 9.72 -4.95
N ILE A 28 39.11 8.72 -5.85
CA ILE A 28 39.67 7.39 -5.53
C ILE A 28 41.14 7.52 -5.13
N ALA A 29 41.92 8.34 -5.83
CA ALA A 29 43.34 8.54 -5.51
C ALA A 29 43.56 9.24 -4.16
N GLU A 30 42.69 10.18 -3.78
CA GLU A 30 42.83 10.99 -2.57
C GLU A 30 42.19 10.37 -1.32
N LYS A 31 40.99 9.79 -1.46
CA LYS A 31 40.17 9.30 -0.34
C LYS A 31 40.21 7.77 -0.22
N GLY A 32 40.54 7.08 -1.30
CA GLY A 32 40.55 5.62 -1.38
C GLY A 32 39.23 5.06 -1.93
N PRO A 33 39.30 3.93 -2.65
CA PRO A 33 38.16 3.36 -3.39
C PRO A 33 36.98 2.94 -2.50
N ASP A 34 37.25 2.54 -1.26
CA ASP A 34 36.25 2.04 -0.31
C ASP A 34 35.58 3.17 0.51
N THR A 35 35.82 4.45 0.17
CA THR A 35 35.20 5.58 0.86
C THR A 35 33.68 5.58 0.61
N PRO A 36 32.83 5.62 1.67
CA PRO A 36 31.38 5.58 1.51
C PRO A 36 30.82 6.77 0.72
N VAL A 37 29.88 6.50 -0.19
CA VAL A 37 29.08 7.49 -0.93
C VAL A 37 27.63 7.33 -0.48
N VAL A 38 27.08 8.33 0.21
CA VAL A 38 25.75 8.23 0.84
C VAL A 38 24.97 9.51 0.61
N PHE A 39 23.74 9.39 0.09
CA PHE A 39 22.74 10.44 0.16
C PHE A 39 21.96 10.33 1.48
N PRO A 40 21.58 11.47 2.09
CA PRO A 40 20.86 11.50 3.36
C PRO A 40 19.50 10.80 3.28
N ASN A 41 19.17 10.01 4.31
CA ASN A 41 17.82 9.52 4.59
C ASN A 41 17.09 8.89 3.39
N THR A 42 17.82 8.14 2.55
CA THR A 42 17.25 7.41 1.42
C THR A 42 17.65 5.94 1.43
N ALA A 43 16.68 5.07 1.16
CA ALA A 43 16.88 3.63 0.95
C ALA A 43 17.26 3.30 -0.50
N TYR A 44 17.33 4.32 -1.37
CA TYR A 44 17.51 4.18 -2.82
C TYR A 44 18.92 4.56 -3.31
N TYR A 45 19.91 4.65 -2.41
CA TYR A 45 21.31 4.95 -2.74
C TYR A 45 21.42 6.26 -3.57
N LEU A 46 22.10 6.20 -4.72
CA LEU A 46 22.00 7.19 -5.79
C LEU A 46 20.79 6.85 -6.68
N PRO A 47 19.66 7.58 -6.54
CA PRO A 47 18.37 7.04 -6.98
C PRO A 47 18.19 6.88 -8.49
N VAL A 48 18.78 7.75 -9.33
CA VAL A 48 18.71 7.63 -10.79
C VAL A 48 19.55 6.45 -11.27
N THR A 49 20.76 6.28 -10.76
CA THR A 49 21.67 5.17 -11.05
C THR A 49 21.03 3.86 -10.59
N TYR A 50 20.49 3.84 -9.38
CA TYR A 50 19.78 2.67 -8.84
C TYR A 50 18.53 2.35 -9.67
N GLY A 51 17.70 3.35 -9.96
CA GLY A 51 16.47 3.17 -10.73
C GLY A 51 16.72 2.74 -12.18
N MET A 52 17.70 3.33 -12.87
CA MET A 52 17.97 3.05 -14.27
C MET A 52 18.81 1.78 -14.49
N LEU A 53 19.77 1.51 -13.60
CA LEU A 53 20.78 0.47 -13.82
C LEU A 53 20.68 -0.72 -12.85
N ASN A 54 19.84 -0.63 -11.82
CA ASN A 54 19.88 -1.55 -10.67
C ASN A 54 21.27 -1.64 -10.03
N HIS A 55 21.98 -0.53 -10.04
CA HIS A 55 23.34 -0.45 -9.53
C HIS A 55 23.37 0.33 -8.22
N LYS A 56 23.72 -0.35 -7.13
CA LYS A 56 23.84 0.25 -5.80
C LYS A 56 25.21 0.89 -5.69
N VAL A 57 25.23 2.20 -5.49
CA VAL A 57 26.47 2.93 -5.24
C VAL A 57 26.57 3.12 -3.73
N GLU A 58 27.52 2.42 -3.11
CA GLU A 58 27.80 2.49 -1.67
C GLU A 58 29.17 3.10 -1.39
N THR A 59 30.11 2.99 -2.33
CA THR A 59 31.48 3.51 -2.24
C THR A 59 31.89 4.28 -3.49
N LEU A 60 33.01 5.02 -3.42
CA LEU A 60 33.59 5.69 -4.59
C LEU A 60 33.84 4.71 -5.74
N LYS A 61 34.37 3.53 -5.46
CA LYS A 61 34.61 2.50 -6.49
C LYS A 61 33.33 2.08 -7.22
N ASP A 62 32.19 2.10 -6.54
CA ASP A 62 30.91 1.73 -7.13
C ASP A 62 30.40 2.77 -8.14
N LEU A 63 31.03 3.94 -8.27
CA LEU A 63 30.70 4.89 -9.34
C LEU A 63 31.26 4.47 -10.71
N GLU A 64 32.31 3.63 -10.75
CA GLU A 64 32.97 3.24 -12.02
C GLU A 64 32.02 2.51 -12.99
N PRO A 65 31.17 1.54 -12.56
CA PRO A 65 30.22 0.87 -13.44
C PRO A 65 29.13 1.82 -13.98
N ALA A 66 28.68 2.80 -13.19
CA ALA A 66 27.69 3.78 -13.61
C ALA A 66 28.26 4.69 -14.71
N LEU A 67 29.47 5.20 -14.54
CA LEU A 67 30.16 6.00 -15.57
C LEU A 67 30.54 5.17 -16.80
N ALA A 68 30.89 3.89 -16.62
CA ALA A 68 31.11 2.98 -17.75
C ALA A 68 29.83 2.78 -18.58
N HIS A 69 28.67 2.71 -17.94
CA HIS A 69 27.39 2.68 -18.66
C HIS A 69 27.12 4.00 -19.37
N ALA A 70 27.34 5.14 -18.71
CA ALA A 70 27.16 6.46 -19.30
C ALA A 70 27.99 6.64 -20.58
N ARG A 71 29.26 6.18 -20.58
CA ARG A 71 30.12 6.19 -21.79
C ARG A 71 29.55 5.40 -22.97
N ARG A 72 28.82 4.30 -22.73
CA ARG A 72 28.21 3.49 -23.81
C ARG A 72 27.02 4.17 -24.47
N LEU A 73 26.39 5.13 -23.78
CA LEU A 73 25.25 5.89 -24.27
C LEU A 73 25.66 7.17 -25.01
N LEU A 74 26.96 7.50 -25.02
CA LEU A 74 27.46 8.66 -25.74
C LEU A 74 27.50 8.40 -27.25
N HIS A 75 26.97 9.36 -28.00
CA HIS A 75 26.98 9.34 -29.46
C HIS A 75 27.92 10.43 -30.02
N PRO A 76 28.42 10.28 -31.26
CA PRO A 76 29.20 11.33 -31.92
C PRO A 76 28.33 12.56 -32.24
N VAL A 77 28.96 13.74 -32.24
CA VAL A 77 28.27 14.99 -32.62
C VAL A 77 27.85 14.92 -34.10
N PRO A 78 26.61 15.32 -34.46
CA PRO A 78 26.12 15.26 -35.83
C PRO A 78 27.00 16.04 -36.83
N GLU A 79 27.30 15.43 -37.98
CA GLU A 79 28.13 16.01 -39.03
C GLU A 79 27.50 17.24 -39.72
N ASN A 80 28.30 17.99 -40.49
CA ASN A 80 27.84 19.20 -41.18
C ASN A 80 27.10 18.95 -42.51
N GLN A 81 27.32 17.81 -43.16
CA GLN A 81 26.69 17.45 -44.43
C GLN A 81 26.09 16.04 -44.28
N LEU A 82 24.82 15.85 -44.69
CA LEU A 82 24.07 14.58 -44.57
C LEU A 82 23.93 14.05 -43.12
N TRP A 83 23.43 14.90 -42.21
CA TRP A 83 23.17 14.53 -40.82
C TRP A 83 21.81 13.83 -40.67
N VAL A 84 21.78 12.74 -39.90
CA VAL A 84 20.58 12.01 -39.48
C VAL A 84 20.58 11.87 -37.95
N PRO A 85 20.24 12.93 -37.19
CA PRO A 85 20.02 12.74 -35.78
C PRO A 85 18.63 12.18 -35.60
N TYR A 86 18.60 11.13 -34.83
CA TYR A 86 17.38 10.59 -34.28
C TYR A 86 17.26 11.05 -32.84
N LEU A 87 16.02 11.19 -32.38
CA LEU A 87 15.74 11.63 -31.02
C LEU A 87 16.38 10.66 -30.03
N GLY A 88 16.42 9.36 -30.36
CA GLY A 88 17.07 8.31 -29.58
C GLY A 88 18.51 8.65 -29.18
N GLU A 89 19.37 9.02 -30.13
CA GLU A 89 20.79 9.34 -29.84
C GLU A 89 20.95 10.55 -28.90
N THR A 90 20.06 11.53 -29.05
CA THR A 90 20.01 12.70 -28.17
C THR A 90 19.53 12.31 -26.76
N LEU A 91 18.55 11.42 -26.65
CA LEU A 91 18.01 10.93 -25.38
C LEU A 91 18.98 9.99 -24.66
N ASP A 92 19.70 9.13 -25.38
CA ASP A 92 20.78 8.29 -24.84
C ASP A 92 21.87 9.17 -24.22
N SER A 93 22.31 10.19 -24.95
CA SER A 93 23.28 11.18 -24.43
C SER A 93 22.72 11.97 -23.25
N GLY A 94 21.41 12.25 -23.26
CA GLY A 94 20.71 12.82 -22.11
C GLY A 94 20.76 11.91 -20.88
N MET A 95 20.51 10.60 -21.04
CA MET A 95 20.61 9.63 -19.94
C MET A 95 22.05 9.48 -19.43
N ALA A 96 23.04 9.50 -20.32
CA ALA A 96 24.46 9.54 -19.94
C ALA A 96 24.78 10.74 -19.04
N THR A 97 24.18 11.90 -19.37
CA THR A 97 24.33 13.13 -18.59
C THR A 97 23.77 12.98 -17.18
N LEU A 98 22.61 12.32 -17.02
CA LEU A 98 22.00 12.12 -15.70
C LEU A 98 22.86 11.21 -14.81
N LEU A 99 23.38 10.12 -15.35
CA LEU A 99 24.26 9.21 -14.63
C LEU A 99 25.57 9.90 -14.21
N ALA A 100 26.14 10.73 -15.09
CA ALA A 100 27.33 11.51 -14.77
C ALA A 100 27.06 12.59 -13.71
N ALA A 101 25.92 13.28 -13.80
CA ALA A 101 25.53 14.30 -12.83
C ALA A 101 25.34 13.71 -11.42
N GLU A 102 24.69 12.55 -11.31
CA GLU A 102 24.49 11.89 -10.02
C GLU A 102 25.81 11.38 -9.42
N ALA A 103 26.71 10.88 -10.27
CA ALA A 103 28.05 10.48 -9.84
C ALA A 103 28.85 11.66 -9.29
N ILE A 104 28.79 12.83 -9.95
CA ILE A 104 29.45 14.06 -9.48
C ILE A 104 28.89 14.47 -8.12
N GLU A 105 27.56 14.51 -7.95
CA GLU A 105 26.97 14.85 -6.64
C GLU A 105 27.37 13.84 -5.55
N GLY A 106 27.43 12.53 -5.87
CA GLY A 106 27.96 11.52 -4.96
C GLY A 106 29.39 11.80 -4.52
N VAL A 107 30.28 12.20 -5.44
CA VAL A 107 31.66 12.60 -5.12
C VAL A 107 31.69 13.88 -4.27
N ARG A 108 30.81 14.84 -4.54
CA ARG A 108 30.70 16.08 -3.75
C ARG A 108 30.28 15.82 -2.31
N PHE A 109 29.39 14.87 -2.06
CA PHE A 109 29.06 14.41 -0.70
C PHE A 109 30.28 13.83 0.02
N VAL A 110 31.14 13.08 -0.68
CA VAL A 110 32.40 12.54 -0.10
C VAL A 110 33.37 13.66 0.30
N TYR A 111 33.40 14.75 -0.46
CA TYR A 111 34.21 15.92 -0.14
C TYR A 111 33.57 16.86 0.89
N GLY A 112 32.32 16.63 1.28
CA GLY A 112 31.56 17.51 2.17
C GLY A 112 31.15 18.82 1.50
N GLU A 113 31.07 18.84 0.17
CA GLU A 113 30.58 19.98 -0.62
C GLU A 113 29.05 20.03 -0.69
N GLN A 114 28.39 18.93 -0.31
CA GLN A 114 26.94 18.80 -0.19
C GLN A 114 26.52 18.42 1.24
N PRO A 115 25.40 18.96 1.78
CA PRO A 115 24.52 19.94 1.15
C PRO A 115 25.23 21.28 0.92
N GLU A 116 24.98 21.90 -0.25
CA GLU A 116 25.65 23.15 -0.66
C GLU A 116 25.43 24.25 0.39
N LEU A 117 26.54 24.83 0.87
CA LEU A 117 26.51 25.92 1.85
C LEU A 117 25.86 27.16 1.27
N TYR A 118 24.88 27.72 1.99
CA TYR A 118 24.24 28.97 1.60
C TYR A 118 24.00 29.85 2.84
N PRO A 119 24.97 30.74 3.16
CA PRO A 119 24.93 31.63 4.31
C PRO A 119 23.61 32.40 4.45
N GLY A 120 22.96 32.28 5.62
CA GLY A 120 21.78 33.06 5.98
C GLY A 120 20.45 32.59 5.36
N LEU A 121 20.40 31.39 4.78
CA LEU A 121 19.15 30.75 4.35
C LEU A 121 18.57 29.88 5.47
N GLU A 122 17.32 30.13 5.84
CA GLU A 122 16.54 29.30 6.76
C GLU A 122 15.41 28.63 5.99
N LEU A 123 15.38 27.29 5.97
CA LEU A 123 14.36 26.52 5.27
C LEU A 123 13.14 26.23 6.16
N THR A 124 11.94 26.43 5.62
CA THR A 124 10.65 26.02 6.19
C THR A 124 10.43 24.52 5.95
N GLY A 125 11.20 23.70 6.67
CA GLY A 125 11.31 22.27 6.43
C GLY A 125 12.27 21.93 5.28
N GLY A 126 12.99 20.82 5.41
CA GLY A 126 13.99 20.38 4.44
C GLY A 126 14.62 19.05 4.86
N THR A 127 15.49 18.49 4.02
CA THR A 127 16.24 17.27 4.37
C THR A 127 17.09 17.52 5.61
N ALA A 128 16.93 16.67 6.62
CA ALA A 128 17.70 16.78 7.87
C ALA A 128 19.14 16.24 7.70
N TYR A 129 20.12 17.07 8.09
CA TYR A 129 21.55 16.71 8.12
C TYR A 129 22.09 16.86 9.55
N PRO A 130 22.02 15.80 10.39
CA PRO A 130 22.37 15.88 11.82
C PRO A 130 23.81 16.34 12.10
N ASP A 131 24.74 16.05 11.19
CA ASP A 131 26.17 16.33 11.34
C ASP A 131 26.61 17.67 10.72
N PHE A 132 25.67 18.45 10.17
CA PHE A 132 25.97 19.74 9.53
C PHE A 132 26.16 20.86 10.56
N GLN A 133 27.22 21.66 10.41
CA GLN A 133 27.59 22.76 11.34
C GLN A 133 27.74 24.14 10.66
N GLY A 134 27.08 24.36 9.52
CA GLY A 134 27.14 25.62 8.75
C GLY A 134 26.00 26.61 9.03
N ASP A 135 26.20 27.85 8.58
CA ASP A 135 25.22 28.96 8.67
C ASP A 135 24.21 28.89 7.52
N GLY A 136 23.39 27.85 7.45
CA GLY A 136 22.42 27.64 6.36
C GLY A 136 22.96 26.85 5.15
N HIS A 137 22.06 26.10 4.52
CA HIS A 137 22.38 25.21 3.40
C HIS A 137 21.20 25.08 2.42
N LEU A 138 21.50 24.70 1.19
CA LEU A 138 20.50 24.26 0.21
C LEU A 138 20.05 22.83 0.52
N ASN A 139 18.89 22.42 0.02
CA ASN A 139 18.26 21.18 0.46
C ASN A 139 19.06 19.92 0.09
N GLY A 140 19.71 19.91 -1.09
CA GLY A 140 20.24 18.68 -1.66
C GLY A 140 19.14 17.64 -1.93
N PRO A 141 19.45 16.34 -2.01
CA PRO A 141 18.45 15.32 -2.31
C PRO A 141 17.34 15.28 -1.24
N ILE A 142 16.09 15.18 -1.70
CA ILE A 142 14.92 15.03 -0.81
C ILE A 142 15.01 13.69 -0.08
N ASP A 143 14.70 13.64 1.21
CA ASP A 143 14.60 12.40 1.98
C ASP A 143 13.40 11.53 1.60
N ASP A 144 13.46 10.23 1.91
CA ASP A 144 12.39 9.29 1.55
C ASP A 144 11.11 9.48 2.41
N ILE A 145 11.22 10.12 3.58
CA ILE A 145 10.08 10.38 4.47
C ILE A 145 9.17 11.43 3.82
N GLN A 146 9.75 12.53 3.38
CA GLN A 146 9.06 13.61 2.69
C GLN A 146 8.51 13.14 1.34
N LEU A 147 9.29 12.34 0.59
CA LEU A 147 8.82 11.71 -0.64
C LEU A 147 7.49 10.96 -0.40
N ARG A 148 7.41 10.12 0.64
CA ARG A 148 6.17 9.37 0.97
C ARG A 148 5.02 10.28 1.37
N SER A 149 5.29 11.32 2.15
CA SER A 149 4.28 12.32 2.55
C SER A 149 3.61 12.98 1.32
N TRP A 150 4.41 13.43 0.36
CA TRP A 150 3.90 14.02 -0.88
C TRP A 150 3.35 13.01 -1.88
N GLY A 151 3.77 11.73 -1.80
CA GLY A 151 3.29 10.64 -2.63
C GLY A 151 1.78 10.47 -2.62
N ILE A 152 1.15 10.61 -1.45
CA ILE A 152 -0.31 10.55 -1.31
C ILE A 152 -0.97 11.67 -2.12
N GLN A 153 -0.41 12.88 -2.05
CA GLN A 153 -0.94 14.07 -2.74
C GLN A 153 -0.76 13.98 -4.27
N LEU A 154 0.30 13.32 -4.74
CA LEU A 154 0.49 13.00 -6.17
C LEU A 154 -0.56 12.01 -6.67
N VAL A 155 -0.94 11.02 -5.85
CA VAL A 155 -1.87 9.95 -6.23
C VAL A 155 -3.32 10.42 -6.21
N ASP A 156 -3.72 11.18 -5.19
CA ASP A 156 -5.09 11.71 -5.07
C ASP A 156 -5.33 13.00 -5.87
N GLY A 157 -4.26 13.60 -6.41
CA GLY A 157 -4.30 14.75 -7.31
C GLY A 157 -4.34 16.11 -6.60
N ARG A 158 -4.22 16.17 -5.27
CA ARG A 158 -4.07 17.44 -4.51
C ARG A 158 -2.81 18.19 -4.91
N MET A 159 -1.73 17.45 -5.20
CA MET A 159 -0.51 17.98 -5.79
C MET A 159 -0.41 17.47 -7.23
N PRO A 160 -0.81 18.25 -8.26
CA PRO A 160 -0.88 17.78 -9.63
C PRO A 160 0.45 17.33 -10.21
N GLY A 161 1.59 17.84 -9.72
CA GLY A 161 2.92 17.50 -10.22
C GLY A 161 3.98 18.49 -9.73
N PHE A 162 5.12 18.56 -10.43
CA PHE A 162 6.20 19.49 -10.07
C PHE A 162 6.78 20.25 -11.28
N ALA A 163 7.33 21.44 -11.03
CA ALA A 163 8.07 22.23 -11.99
C ALA A 163 9.55 22.28 -11.58
N ALA A 164 10.44 21.79 -12.44
CA ALA A 164 11.89 21.95 -12.27
C ALA A 164 12.34 23.23 -12.98
N ILE A 165 12.71 24.25 -12.21
CA ILE A 165 13.18 25.53 -12.73
C ILE A 165 14.70 25.55 -12.73
N VAL A 166 15.28 25.67 -13.92
CA VAL A 166 16.73 25.59 -14.15
C VAL A 166 17.26 26.94 -14.62
N GLY A 167 18.04 27.63 -13.80
CA GLY A 167 18.68 28.91 -14.13
C GLY A 167 18.16 30.09 -13.31
N ALA A 168 18.07 31.26 -13.93
CA ALA A 168 17.55 32.48 -13.31
C ALA A 168 16.55 33.18 -14.21
N ALA A 169 15.49 33.70 -13.59
CA ALA A 169 14.52 34.54 -14.26
C ALA A 169 15.16 35.88 -14.64
N ARG A 170 14.54 36.58 -15.61
CA ARG A 170 15.02 37.88 -16.09
C ARG A 170 15.17 38.94 -14.97
N THR A 171 14.25 38.96 -14.01
CA THR A 171 14.21 39.89 -12.86
C THR A 171 13.75 39.16 -11.61
N ASN A 172 13.98 39.74 -10.42
CA ASN A 172 13.47 39.17 -9.16
C ASN A 172 11.93 39.16 -9.12
N GLU A 173 11.28 40.22 -9.62
CA GLU A 173 9.82 40.28 -9.75
C GLU A 173 9.26 39.12 -10.60
N ALA A 174 9.89 38.83 -11.74
CA ALA A 174 9.54 37.69 -12.56
C ALA A 174 9.72 36.36 -11.81
N ALA A 175 10.80 36.24 -11.02
CA ALA A 175 11.05 35.03 -10.25
C ALA A 175 9.95 34.76 -9.21
N VAL A 176 9.58 35.79 -8.43
CA VAL A 176 8.48 35.72 -7.45
C VAL A 176 7.17 35.41 -8.15
N ALA A 177 6.88 36.08 -9.26
CA ALA A 177 5.64 35.87 -10.02
C ALA A 177 5.48 34.43 -10.53
N ILE A 178 6.53 33.83 -11.10
CA ILE A 178 6.52 32.44 -11.58
C ILE A 178 6.24 31.47 -10.43
N VAL A 179 6.93 31.62 -9.31
CA VAL A 179 6.78 30.73 -8.13
C VAL A 179 5.38 30.83 -7.54
N ARG A 180 4.87 32.05 -7.35
CA ARG A 180 3.53 32.25 -6.78
C ARG A 180 2.45 31.69 -7.69
N GLU A 181 2.60 31.80 -9.01
CA GLU A 181 1.65 31.23 -9.95
C GLU A 181 1.65 29.69 -9.92
N LEU A 182 2.81 29.06 -9.76
CA LEU A 182 2.92 27.61 -9.59
C LEU A 182 2.30 27.14 -8.26
N GLN A 183 2.53 27.86 -7.16
CA GLN A 183 1.94 27.57 -5.85
C GLN A 183 0.41 27.68 -5.84
N LYS A 184 -0.18 28.71 -6.47
CA LYS A 184 -1.64 28.84 -6.62
C LYS A 184 -2.30 27.62 -7.28
N ARG A 185 -1.51 26.87 -8.04
CA ARG A 185 -1.95 25.67 -8.78
C ARG A 185 -1.53 24.37 -8.06
N ASN A 186 -1.05 24.48 -6.82
CA ASN A 186 -0.51 23.40 -6.00
C ASN A 186 0.62 22.62 -6.67
N ILE A 187 1.38 23.24 -7.57
CA ILE A 187 2.52 22.59 -8.24
C ILE A 187 3.75 22.73 -7.35
N LEU A 188 4.41 21.61 -7.06
CA LEU A 188 5.67 21.57 -6.33
C LEU A 188 6.80 22.18 -7.15
N ILE A 189 7.68 22.98 -6.54
CA ILE A 189 8.68 23.78 -7.26
C ILE A 189 10.07 23.34 -6.83
N PHE A 190 10.89 22.99 -7.80
CA PHE A 190 12.27 22.59 -7.61
C PHE A 190 13.20 23.61 -8.27
N LEU A 191 14.04 24.27 -7.50
CA LEU A 191 14.95 25.31 -7.98
C LEU A 191 16.36 24.75 -8.12
N CYS A 192 16.93 24.80 -9.32
CA CYS A 192 18.31 24.41 -9.57
C CYS A 192 18.96 25.29 -10.64
N GLY A 193 20.29 25.23 -10.77
CA GLY A 193 20.99 25.91 -11.85
C GLY A 193 21.17 27.42 -11.66
N ASN A 194 21.99 27.97 -12.56
CA ASN A 194 22.24 29.40 -12.68
C ASN A 194 22.31 29.82 -14.15
N THR A 195 22.28 31.12 -14.37
CA THR A 195 22.59 31.76 -15.65
C THR A 195 23.61 32.85 -15.35
N ASN A 196 24.82 32.72 -15.91
CA ASN A 196 25.92 33.65 -15.67
C ASN A 196 26.23 33.86 -14.18
N GLY A 197 26.18 32.80 -13.37
CA GLY A 197 26.49 32.82 -11.94
C GLY A 197 25.34 33.29 -11.03
N ARG A 198 24.18 33.66 -11.58
CA ARG A 198 22.99 34.04 -10.81
C ARG A 198 21.93 32.92 -10.88
N SER A 199 21.40 32.50 -9.74
CA SER A 199 20.35 31.49 -9.62
C SER A 199 19.00 32.12 -9.23
N MET A 200 17.89 31.46 -9.56
CA MET A 200 16.58 31.84 -9.04
C MET A 200 16.52 31.78 -7.50
N ILE A 201 17.34 30.92 -6.86
CA ILE A 201 17.47 30.85 -5.40
C ILE A 201 17.95 32.21 -4.86
N ASP A 202 18.95 32.82 -5.50
CA ASP A 202 19.45 34.15 -5.12
C ASP A 202 18.33 35.20 -5.24
N GLN A 203 17.55 35.14 -6.32
CA GLN A 203 16.47 36.09 -6.59
C GLN A 203 15.34 36.01 -5.55
N LEU A 204 14.97 34.81 -5.11
CA LEU A 204 13.91 34.62 -4.12
C LEU A 204 14.37 34.99 -2.71
N GLN A 205 15.63 34.68 -2.37
CA GLN A 205 16.22 35.08 -1.09
C GLN A 205 16.31 36.61 -0.97
N GLU A 206 16.71 37.31 -2.03
CA GLU A 206 16.77 38.78 -2.08
C GLU A 206 15.39 39.42 -1.82
N GLU A 207 14.30 38.76 -2.23
CA GLU A 207 12.92 39.23 -2.04
C GLU A 207 12.26 38.71 -0.75
N GLY A 208 13.01 37.98 0.09
CA GLY A 208 12.50 37.42 1.36
C GLY A 208 11.40 36.37 1.18
N VAL A 209 11.41 35.63 0.08
CA VAL A 209 10.49 34.51 -0.13
C VAL A 209 10.95 33.31 0.68
N GLU A 210 10.11 32.87 1.62
CA GLU A 210 10.33 31.62 2.35
C GLU A 210 10.37 30.43 1.40
N MET A 211 11.36 29.57 1.60
CA MET A 211 11.63 28.36 0.82
C MET A 211 11.71 27.16 1.76
N GLY A 212 11.34 25.98 1.30
CA GLY A 212 11.30 24.75 2.10
C GLY A 212 10.17 23.81 1.70
N TYR A 213 10.04 22.71 2.43
CA TYR A 213 9.00 21.71 2.22
C TYR A 213 7.60 22.24 2.50
N ASP A 214 7.43 23.10 3.51
CA ASP A 214 6.12 23.63 3.90
C ASP A 214 5.57 24.60 2.85
N THR A 215 6.45 25.25 2.10
CA THR A 215 6.09 26.22 1.05
C THR A 215 6.09 25.62 -0.36
N TYR A 216 6.44 24.34 -0.54
CA TYR A 216 6.61 23.69 -1.85
C TYR A 216 7.68 24.33 -2.75
N ILE A 217 8.60 25.11 -2.19
CA ILE A 217 9.70 25.73 -2.94
C ILE A 217 11.00 25.11 -2.44
N VAL A 218 11.50 24.08 -3.12
CA VAL A 218 12.68 23.33 -2.68
C VAL A 218 13.92 23.85 -3.43
N PRO A 219 14.88 24.50 -2.74
CA PRO A 219 16.12 24.96 -3.36
C PRO A 219 17.17 23.84 -3.34
N PHE A 220 17.47 23.28 -4.51
CA PHE A 220 18.32 22.10 -4.62
C PHE A 220 19.82 22.40 -4.70
N GLY A 221 20.20 23.38 -5.51
CA GLY A 221 21.61 23.71 -5.77
C GLY A 221 21.75 24.84 -6.78
N LYS A 222 22.85 25.58 -6.73
CA LYS A 222 23.06 26.74 -7.64
C LYS A 222 23.54 26.36 -9.03
N ASP A 223 23.96 25.12 -9.25
CA ASP A 223 24.43 24.65 -10.55
C ASP A 223 23.44 23.71 -11.24
N THR A 224 23.68 23.50 -12.55
CA THR A 224 22.80 22.69 -13.39
C THR A 224 22.91 21.20 -13.04
N ILE A 225 23.98 20.76 -12.38
CA ILE A 225 24.18 19.35 -11.99
C ILE A 225 23.13 18.96 -10.95
N SER A 226 22.79 19.87 -10.04
CA SER A 226 21.74 19.67 -9.04
C SER A 226 20.32 19.46 -9.63
N ALA A 227 20.13 19.63 -10.95
CA ALA A 227 18.93 19.18 -11.65
C ALA A 227 18.75 17.64 -11.64
N ILE A 228 19.75 16.90 -11.16
CA ILE A 228 19.63 15.47 -10.88
C ILE A 228 18.69 15.16 -9.71
N TYR A 229 18.60 16.01 -8.69
CA TYR A 229 17.75 15.76 -7.53
C TYR A 229 16.23 15.71 -7.86
N PRO A 230 15.67 16.62 -8.69
CA PRO A 230 14.32 16.47 -9.25
C PRO A 230 14.07 15.13 -9.95
N LEU A 231 15.05 14.66 -10.72
CA LEU A 231 14.92 13.40 -11.47
C LEU A 231 15.12 12.17 -10.57
N GLY A 232 15.91 12.30 -9.50
CA GLY A 232 15.98 11.32 -8.41
C GLY A 232 14.67 11.21 -7.65
N PHE A 233 13.98 12.34 -7.41
CA PHE A 233 12.63 12.35 -6.84
C PHE A 233 11.61 11.66 -7.77
N ALA A 234 11.66 11.95 -9.08
CA ALA A 234 10.80 11.32 -10.08
C ALA A 234 11.06 9.80 -10.19
N THR A 235 12.34 9.39 -10.17
CA THR A 235 12.73 7.98 -10.19
C THR A 235 12.20 7.24 -8.96
N ARG A 236 12.42 7.79 -7.76
CA ARG A 236 11.92 7.19 -6.51
C ARG A 236 10.41 7.20 -6.41
N SER A 237 9.72 8.13 -7.07
CA SER A 237 8.26 8.10 -7.18
C SER A 237 7.77 6.83 -7.91
N GLY A 238 8.47 6.41 -8.97
CA GLY A 238 8.20 5.15 -9.66
C GLY A 238 8.54 3.91 -8.81
N LEU A 239 9.66 3.95 -8.09
CA LEU A 239 10.08 2.86 -7.20
C LEU A 239 9.14 2.68 -5.99
N THR A 240 8.73 3.78 -5.38
CA THR A 240 7.94 3.80 -4.14
C THR A 240 6.45 3.60 -4.41
N PHE A 241 5.84 4.43 -5.26
CA PHE A 241 4.38 4.43 -5.48
C PHE A 241 3.97 3.57 -6.68
N GLY A 242 4.86 3.43 -7.67
CA GLY A 242 4.64 2.55 -8.81
C GLY A 242 4.93 1.08 -8.53
N GLY A 243 5.54 0.76 -7.38
CA GLY A 243 5.96 -0.60 -7.03
C GLY A 243 7.00 -1.19 -8.01
N LEU A 244 7.68 -0.33 -8.77
CA LEU A 244 8.65 -0.74 -9.78
C LEU A 244 9.99 -1.09 -9.14
N LYS A 245 10.67 -2.06 -9.72
CA LYS A 245 12.00 -2.48 -9.26
C LYS A 245 13.09 -1.62 -9.92
N PRO A 246 14.20 -1.38 -9.22
CA PRO A 246 15.39 -0.79 -9.81
C PRO A 246 15.85 -1.58 -11.04
N GLY A 247 16.32 -0.90 -12.08
CA GLY A 247 16.69 -1.48 -13.38
C GLY A 247 15.54 -1.68 -14.36
N GLN A 248 14.27 -1.56 -13.92
CA GLN A 248 13.11 -1.48 -14.82
C GLN A 248 13.00 -0.08 -15.42
N TRP A 249 14.08 0.38 -16.06
CA TRP A 249 14.24 1.75 -16.52
C TRP A 249 13.09 2.17 -17.43
N ARG A 250 12.64 1.28 -18.34
CA ARG A 250 11.55 1.60 -19.28
C ARG A 250 10.24 1.83 -18.54
N GLU A 251 9.89 0.96 -17.61
CA GLU A 251 8.68 1.05 -16.80
C GLU A 251 8.72 2.29 -15.90
N ILE A 252 9.88 2.61 -15.34
CA ILE A 252 10.08 3.82 -14.51
C ILE A 252 9.89 5.09 -15.34
N LEU A 253 10.44 5.14 -16.55
CA LEU A 253 10.23 6.27 -17.46
C LEU A 253 8.76 6.38 -17.91
N LEU A 254 8.10 5.25 -18.20
CA LEU A 254 6.68 5.23 -18.55
C LEU A 254 5.78 5.64 -17.38
N TYR A 255 6.09 5.19 -16.16
CA TYR A 255 5.40 5.61 -14.94
C TYR A 255 5.48 7.13 -14.81
N ASN A 256 6.68 7.69 -14.90
CA ASN A 256 6.89 9.13 -14.80
C ASN A 256 6.13 9.90 -15.89
N LYS A 257 6.17 9.42 -17.14
CA LYS A 257 5.41 10.00 -18.24
C LYS A 257 3.91 10.08 -17.98
N PHE A 258 3.32 9.06 -17.37
CA PHE A 258 1.86 8.95 -17.22
C PHE A 258 1.31 9.35 -15.85
N ARG A 259 2.14 9.32 -14.80
CA ARG A 259 1.72 9.49 -13.41
C ARG A 259 2.36 10.68 -12.70
N VAL A 260 3.54 11.13 -13.13
CA VAL A 260 4.23 12.28 -12.54
C VAL A 260 4.16 13.44 -13.51
N PHE A 261 3.22 14.38 -13.31
CA PHE A 261 3.02 15.49 -14.23
C PHE A 261 4.06 16.61 -14.06
N ALA A 262 5.30 16.32 -14.43
CA ALA A 262 6.40 17.27 -14.33
C ALA A 262 6.82 17.93 -15.64
N PHE A 263 7.33 19.15 -15.56
CA PHE A 263 7.91 19.90 -16.68
C PHE A 263 9.12 20.73 -16.23
N VAL A 264 9.97 21.08 -17.19
CA VAL A 264 11.19 21.87 -16.96
C VAL A 264 10.97 23.30 -17.47
N LEU A 265 11.27 24.30 -16.64
CA LEU A 265 11.39 25.71 -17.04
C LEU A 265 12.88 26.07 -17.12
N ALA A 266 13.43 26.16 -18.33
CA ALA A 266 14.81 26.57 -18.55
C ALA A 266 14.87 28.09 -18.68
N LEU A 267 15.36 28.77 -17.64
CA LEU A 267 15.37 30.23 -17.56
C LEU A 267 16.76 30.81 -17.86
N GLY A 268 16.78 31.84 -18.71
CA GLY A 268 17.98 32.50 -19.20
C GLY A 268 18.71 31.71 -20.28
N GLU A 269 20.01 32.01 -20.48
CA GLU A 269 20.82 31.38 -21.52
C GLU A 269 20.91 29.86 -21.32
N VAL A 270 20.69 29.11 -22.40
CA VAL A 270 20.77 27.65 -22.45
C VAL A 270 22.13 27.21 -23.00
N ASP A 271 23.03 26.86 -22.09
CA ASP A 271 24.34 26.28 -22.41
C ASP A 271 24.23 24.77 -22.76
N ASP A 272 25.36 24.16 -23.11
CA ASP A 272 25.43 22.75 -23.48
C ASP A 272 24.95 21.80 -22.37
N LEU A 273 25.26 22.15 -21.11
CA LEU A 273 24.93 21.33 -19.95
C LEU A 273 23.42 21.35 -19.70
N LYS A 274 22.79 22.52 -19.81
CA LYS A 274 21.32 22.64 -19.76
C LYS A 274 20.65 21.87 -20.90
N TYR A 275 21.20 21.93 -22.13
CA TYR A 275 20.68 21.11 -23.25
C TYR A 275 20.79 19.61 -22.97
N ALA A 276 21.90 19.17 -22.39
CA ALA A 276 22.14 17.77 -22.08
C ALA A 276 21.24 17.25 -20.94
N ALA A 277 21.10 18.02 -19.85
CA ALA A 277 20.20 17.69 -18.74
C ALA A 277 18.72 17.69 -19.18
N ALA A 278 18.30 18.65 -20.00
CA ALA A 278 16.95 18.70 -20.57
C ALA A 278 16.67 17.48 -21.47
N ALA A 279 17.65 17.03 -22.25
CA ALA A 279 17.51 15.79 -23.03
C ALA A 279 17.26 14.58 -22.12
N GLY A 280 17.92 14.51 -20.96
CA GLY A 280 17.64 13.50 -19.93
C GLY A 280 16.23 13.60 -19.36
N ALA A 281 15.74 14.80 -19.05
CA ALA A 281 14.38 15.01 -18.55
C ALA A 281 13.31 14.62 -19.59
N ILE A 282 13.56 14.85 -20.88
CA ILE A 282 12.66 14.42 -21.96
C ILE A 282 12.48 12.89 -21.96
N SER A 283 13.50 12.11 -21.60
CA SER A 283 13.40 10.65 -21.48
C SER A 283 12.35 10.21 -20.45
N TYR A 284 12.10 11.00 -19.40
CA TYR A 284 11.04 10.78 -18.41
C TYR A 284 9.65 11.21 -18.89
N GLY A 285 9.55 11.75 -20.11
CA GLY A 285 8.34 12.33 -20.66
C GLY A 285 8.07 13.76 -20.18
N PHE A 286 9.05 14.43 -19.60
CA PHE A 286 8.93 15.81 -19.11
C PHE A 286 9.31 16.80 -20.21
N PRO A 287 8.40 17.67 -20.66
CA PRO A 287 8.70 18.68 -21.65
C PRO A 287 9.56 19.80 -21.05
N THR A 288 10.34 20.47 -21.89
CA THR A 288 11.13 21.64 -21.52
C THR A 288 10.60 22.90 -22.19
N ILE A 289 10.38 23.95 -21.41
CA ILE A 289 9.94 25.25 -21.89
C ILE A 289 11.05 26.24 -21.56
N ALA A 290 11.58 26.92 -22.58
CA ALA A 290 12.64 27.92 -22.41
C ALA A 290 12.08 29.35 -22.55
N ASP A 291 12.55 30.27 -21.71
CA ASP A 291 12.19 31.69 -21.76
C ASP A 291 13.08 32.52 -22.74
N THR A 292 13.91 31.82 -23.52
CA THR A 292 14.82 32.38 -24.53
C THR A 292 14.55 31.81 -25.91
N VAL A 293 15.01 32.51 -26.94
CA VAL A 293 14.86 32.10 -28.35
C VAL A 293 15.76 30.91 -28.64
N ILE A 294 15.17 29.72 -28.74
CA ILE A 294 15.86 28.47 -29.08
C ILE A 294 15.04 27.68 -30.11
N PRO A 295 15.65 26.74 -30.86
CA PRO A 295 14.89 25.85 -31.73
C PRO A 295 13.92 24.97 -30.93
N GLU A 296 12.82 24.55 -31.55
CA GLU A 296 11.79 23.72 -30.89
C GLU A 296 11.85 22.25 -31.34
N ILE A 297 11.27 21.37 -30.52
CA ILE A 297 11.01 19.97 -30.84
C ILE A 297 9.52 19.71 -30.60
N LEU A 298 8.73 19.97 -31.64
CA LEU A 298 7.27 19.83 -31.66
C LEU A 298 6.73 18.39 -31.82
N PRO A 299 7.46 17.41 -32.42
CA PRO A 299 6.95 16.04 -32.53
C PRO A 299 6.60 15.44 -31.17
N THR A 300 5.52 14.65 -31.13
CA THR A 300 5.03 13.97 -29.92
C THR A 300 5.53 12.52 -29.88
N GLY A 301 5.43 11.85 -28.72
CA GLY A 301 5.72 10.41 -28.61
C GLY A 301 6.45 10.03 -27.33
N VAL A 302 7.48 10.78 -26.95
CA VAL A 302 8.18 10.61 -25.67
C VAL A 302 7.46 11.42 -24.58
N THR A 303 7.25 12.72 -24.77
CA THR A 303 6.30 13.50 -23.95
C THR A 303 4.87 13.37 -24.49
N ARG A 304 3.90 13.97 -23.78
CA ARG A 304 2.48 13.92 -24.13
C ARG A 304 2.14 14.75 -25.38
N TYR A 305 2.67 15.96 -25.46
CA TYR A 305 2.55 16.86 -26.62
C TYR A 305 3.96 17.19 -27.12
N GLU A 306 4.37 18.45 -27.08
CA GLU A 306 5.69 18.90 -27.55
C GLU A 306 6.82 18.51 -26.56
N HIS A 307 8.03 18.29 -27.07
CA HIS A 307 9.21 17.97 -26.22
C HIS A 307 9.92 19.23 -25.75
N VAL A 308 10.10 20.19 -26.65
CA VAL A 308 10.78 21.47 -26.36
C VAL A 308 10.02 22.62 -27.00
N ILE A 309 9.68 23.62 -26.19
CA ILE A 309 9.03 24.87 -26.62
C ILE A 309 9.91 26.07 -26.26
N SER A 310 9.97 27.04 -27.18
CA SER A 310 10.60 28.33 -26.95
C SER A 310 9.52 29.40 -26.77
N MET A 311 9.51 30.05 -25.62
CA MET A 311 8.58 31.12 -25.29
C MET A 311 9.36 32.32 -24.74
N PRO A 312 10.03 33.09 -25.62
CA PRO A 312 10.91 34.18 -25.19
C PRO A 312 10.19 35.15 -24.28
N TRP A 313 10.73 35.45 -23.10
CA TRP A 313 10.03 36.23 -22.06
C TRP A 313 9.50 37.58 -22.58
N ASN A 314 10.30 38.25 -23.40
CA ASN A 314 9.98 39.55 -24.00
C ASN A 314 8.92 39.50 -25.11
N GLU A 315 8.63 38.33 -25.65
CA GLU A 315 7.67 38.12 -26.73
C GLU A 315 6.32 37.63 -26.20
N ILE A 316 6.20 37.40 -24.88
CA ILE A 316 4.94 37.10 -24.21
C ILE A 316 4.10 38.38 -24.16
N ASP A 317 3.01 38.38 -24.93
CA ASP A 317 2.05 39.48 -25.04
C ASP A 317 1.34 39.74 -23.69
N ALA A 318 1.90 40.58 -22.82
CA ALA A 318 1.34 40.97 -21.54
C ALA A 318 2.03 42.25 -21.02
N GLU A 319 1.35 43.02 -20.17
CA GLU A 319 1.84 44.32 -19.68
C GLU A 319 2.69 44.18 -18.42
N THR A 320 2.35 43.24 -17.52
CA THR A 320 3.02 43.04 -16.23
C THR A 320 3.83 41.73 -16.19
N GLU A 321 4.86 41.68 -15.33
CA GLU A 321 5.65 40.45 -15.11
C GLU A 321 4.77 39.30 -14.57
N THR A 322 3.78 39.62 -13.73
CA THR A 322 2.79 38.66 -13.21
C THR A 322 1.95 38.02 -14.32
N GLU A 323 1.47 38.81 -15.27
CA GLU A 323 0.71 38.28 -16.42
C GLU A 323 1.58 37.46 -17.37
N ARG A 324 2.84 37.85 -17.59
CA ARG A 324 3.81 37.05 -18.37
C ARG A 324 4.07 35.71 -17.71
N ALA A 325 4.32 35.71 -16.39
CA ALA A 325 4.50 34.50 -15.60
C ALA A 325 3.27 33.58 -15.69
N ALA A 326 2.07 34.13 -15.56
CA ALA A 326 0.81 33.40 -15.72
C ALA A 326 0.70 32.71 -17.09
N LYS A 327 1.02 33.42 -18.18
CA LYS A 327 1.00 32.85 -19.54
C LYS A 327 2.07 31.79 -19.75
N LEU A 328 3.29 31.99 -19.22
CA LEU A 328 4.37 31.00 -19.30
C LEU A 328 3.99 29.70 -18.56
N VAL A 329 3.54 29.83 -17.31
CA VAL A 329 3.13 28.69 -16.47
C VAL A 329 1.94 27.97 -17.07
N GLN A 330 0.94 28.72 -17.57
CA GLN A 330 -0.20 28.17 -18.28
C GLN A 330 0.23 27.34 -19.49
N ARG A 331 1.15 27.85 -20.32
CA ARG A 331 1.65 27.12 -21.48
C ARG A 331 2.39 25.85 -21.07
N ALA A 332 3.22 25.90 -20.02
CA ALA A 332 3.93 24.73 -19.53
C ALA A 332 2.98 23.60 -19.06
N ILE A 333 1.91 23.98 -18.38
CA ILE A 333 0.84 23.09 -17.92
C ILE A 333 0.11 22.43 -19.09
N GLU A 334 -0.23 23.22 -20.12
CA GLU A 334 -0.88 22.72 -21.34
C GLU A 334 -0.02 21.70 -22.07
N VAL A 335 1.27 22.01 -22.26
CA VAL A 335 2.24 21.16 -22.97
C VAL A 335 2.51 19.86 -22.22
N ARG A 336 2.52 19.89 -20.89
CA ARG A 336 2.59 18.68 -20.09
C ARG A 336 1.28 17.89 -20.10
N GLY A 337 0.17 18.57 -20.36
CA GLY A 337 -1.20 18.06 -20.28
C GLY A 337 -1.65 17.81 -18.85
N VAL A 338 -1.24 18.69 -17.93
CA VAL A 338 -1.72 18.69 -16.55
C VAL A 338 -3.15 19.24 -16.55
N LYS A 339 -4.12 18.43 -16.12
CA LYS A 339 -5.50 18.89 -15.95
C LYS A 339 -5.67 19.38 -14.52
N ILE A 340 -5.49 20.68 -14.32
CA ILE A 340 -5.63 21.28 -13.00
C ILE A 340 -7.10 21.65 -12.81
N LYS A 341 -7.74 21.09 -11.79
CA LYS A 341 -8.99 21.64 -11.26
C LYS A 341 -8.62 22.76 -10.30
N ILE A 342 -8.46 23.97 -10.84
CA ILE A 342 -8.33 25.15 -9.99
C ILE A 342 -9.73 25.43 -9.46
N THR A 343 -9.93 25.19 -8.16
CA THR A 343 -11.08 25.77 -7.47
C THR A 343 -10.68 27.18 -7.12
N ASP A 344 -11.23 28.16 -7.84
CA ASP A 344 -11.00 29.57 -7.51
C ASP A 344 -11.75 29.87 -6.20
N VAL A 345 -10.99 30.11 -5.13
CA VAL A 345 -11.53 30.43 -3.81
C VAL A 345 -11.30 31.92 -3.60
N PRO A 346 -12.35 32.76 -3.53
CA PRO A 346 -12.20 34.21 -3.58
C PRO A 346 -11.80 34.77 -2.21
N VAL A 347 -10.53 34.56 -1.85
CA VAL A 347 -9.92 35.03 -0.60
C VAL A 347 -8.64 35.82 -0.86
N PRO A 348 -8.29 36.79 0.02
CA PRO A 348 -7.17 37.69 -0.19
C PRO A 348 -5.81 37.12 0.25
N VAL A 349 -5.81 35.88 0.75
CA VAL A 349 -4.61 35.13 1.14
C VAL A 349 -4.40 33.96 0.19
N PRO A 350 -3.16 33.45 0.05
CA PRO A 350 -2.92 32.19 -0.65
C PRO A 350 -3.80 31.07 -0.07
N TYR A 351 -4.38 30.27 -0.97
CA TYR A 351 -5.26 29.16 -0.62
C TYR A 351 -4.78 27.88 -1.33
N GLY A 352 -4.66 26.78 -0.58
CA GLY A 352 -4.16 25.50 -1.07
C GLY A 352 -3.79 24.54 0.06
N SER A 353 -3.62 23.25 -0.27
CA SER A 353 -3.31 22.20 0.72
C SER A 353 -1.96 22.39 1.42
N ALA A 354 -1.05 23.17 0.84
CA ALA A 354 0.23 23.51 1.44
C ALA A 354 0.09 24.25 2.79
N PHE A 355 -1.04 24.92 3.02
CA PHE A 355 -1.25 25.74 4.22
C PHE A 355 -1.96 24.99 5.36
N GLU A 356 -2.46 23.76 5.13
CA GLU A 356 -3.33 23.03 6.09
C GLU A 356 -2.67 22.72 7.45
N GLY A 357 -1.34 22.78 7.53
CA GLY A 357 -0.55 22.50 8.73
C GLY A 357 -0.03 23.74 9.47
N GLU A 358 -0.34 24.95 9.02
CA GLU A 358 0.17 26.17 9.65
C GLU A 358 -0.32 26.30 11.10
N VAL A 359 0.61 26.53 12.03
CA VAL A 359 0.31 26.74 13.44
C VAL A 359 0.40 28.22 13.78
N VAL A 360 -0.75 28.84 14.07
CA VAL A 360 -0.79 30.24 14.53
C VAL A 360 -0.45 30.30 16.02
N ARG A 361 0.80 30.71 16.31
CA ARG A 361 1.29 30.89 17.67
C ARG A 361 0.72 32.17 18.29
N ARG A 362 0.71 32.24 19.63
CA ARG A 362 0.16 33.38 20.37
C ARG A 362 0.81 34.72 20.00
N ALA A 363 2.09 34.72 19.63
CA ALA A 363 2.81 35.93 19.21
C ALA A 363 2.27 36.52 17.90
N ASP A 364 1.81 35.67 16.99
CA ASP A 364 1.40 36.02 15.62
C ASP A 364 -0.12 36.06 15.45
N MET A 365 -0.87 35.75 16.52
CA MET A 365 -2.32 35.66 16.55
C MET A 365 -2.98 37.05 16.60
N ARG A 366 -3.96 37.28 15.72
CA ARG A 366 -4.82 38.48 15.73
C ARG A 366 -6.08 38.28 16.57
N VAL A 367 -6.72 37.11 16.43
CA VAL A 367 -7.95 36.75 17.17
C VAL A 367 -8.06 35.22 17.30
N GLU A 368 -8.74 34.78 18.35
CA GLU A 368 -9.06 33.38 18.64
C GLU A 368 -10.58 33.18 18.81
N PHE A 369 -11.12 32.09 18.27
CA PHE A 369 -12.51 31.67 18.44
C PHE A 369 -12.55 30.27 19.06
N GLY A 370 -13.39 30.05 20.08
CA GLY A 370 -13.38 28.82 20.86
C GLY A 370 -12.25 28.76 21.90
N GLY A 371 -11.83 27.56 22.27
CA GLY A 371 -10.78 27.35 23.28
C GLY A 371 -11.22 27.72 24.71
N LYS A 372 -10.31 28.33 25.48
CA LYS A 372 -10.53 28.60 26.91
C LYS A 372 -11.43 29.80 27.20
N ASN A 373 -11.37 30.83 26.35
CA ASN A 373 -11.94 32.15 26.64
C ASN A 373 -13.15 32.51 25.77
N SER A 374 -13.56 31.63 24.85
CA SER A 374 -14.72 31.81 23.98
C SER A 374 -15.29 30.45 23.57
N ARG A 375 -16.44 30.44 22.91
CA ARG A 375 -17.09 29.25 22.37
C ARG A 375 -17.20 29.36 20.86
N ALA A 376 -16.88 28.27 20.18
CA ALA A 376 -17.11 28.18 18.74
C ALA A 376 -17.74 26.85 18.37
N PHE A 377 -18.69 26.91 17.44
CA PHE A 377 -19.32 25.72 16.88
C PHE A 377 -19.40 25.77 15.36
N GLU A 378 -19.38 24.60 14.73
CA GLU A 378 -19.65 24.38 13.31
C GLU A 378 -20.81 23.41 13.16
N TYR A 379 -21.88 23.79 12.46
CA TYR A 379 -23.07 22.96 12.29
C TYR A 379 -23.51 22.97 10.84
N LEU A 380 -23.45 21.81 10.19
CA LEU A 380 -23.96 21.61 8.83
C LEU A 380 -25.29 20.87 8.88
N ARG A 381 -26.28 21.37 8.14
CA ARG A 381 -27.61 20.75 8.05
C ARG A 381 -28.16 20.76 6.63
N MET A 382 -28.87 19.70 6.29
CA MET A 382 -29.70 19.63 5.11
C MET A 382 -30.98 20.44 5.32
N VAL A 383 -31.36 21.21 4.30
CA VAL A 383 -32.64 21.91 4.25
C VAL A 383 -33.34 21.66 2.90
N PRO A 384 -34.66 21.84 2.82
CA PRO A 384 -35.36 21.80 1.54
C PRO A 384 -34.76 22.78 0.52
N MET A 385 -34.79 22.41 -0.76
CA MET A 385 -34.19 23.19 -1.85
C MET A 385 -34.73 24.64 -1.95
N ASP A 386 -35.96 24.88 -1.49
CA ASP A 386 -36.63 26.18 -1.50
C ASP A 386 -36.26 27.06 -0.29
N ASP A 387 -35.71 26.46 0.77
CA ASP A 387 -35.35 27.15 2.02
C ASP A 387 -33.88 27.60 2.04
N VAL A 388 -33.12 27.31 0.97
CA VAL A 388 -31.71 27.67 0.82
C VAL A 388 -31.47 28.51 -0.44
N GLU A 389 -30.76 29.62 -0.24
CA GLU A 389 -30.31 30.52 -1.29
C GLU A 389 -28.82 30.24 -1.58
N ASP A 390 -28.52 29.82 -2.80
CA ASP A 390 -27.15 29.48 -3.17
C ASP A 390 -26.24 30.71 -3.13
N HIS A 391 -25.02 30.55 -2.62
CA HIS A 391 -24.00 31.59 -2.43
C HIS A 391 -24.41 32.72 -1.48
N ARG A 392 -25.38 32.49 -0.58
CA ARG A 392 -25.70 33.43 0.47
C ARG A 392 -24.75 33.27 1.65
N ILE A 393 -23.92 34.29 1.88
CA ILE A 393 -22.98 34.35 3.01
C ILE A 393 -23.33 35.56 3.88
N GLU A 394 -23.61 35.31 5.16
CA GLU A 394 -23.99 36.35 6.12
C GLU A 394 -23.08 36.33 7.35
N VAL A 395 -22.62 37.50 7.80
CA VAL A 395 -21.97 37.70 9.10
C VAL A 395 -22.98 38.39 10.01
N ILE A 396 -23.35 37.75 11.12
CA ILE A 396 -24.41 38.19 12.04
C ILE A 396 -23.81 38.44 13.42
N GLY A 397 -23.62 39.71 13.75
CA GLY A 397 -22.99 40.16 14.99
C GLY A 397 -21.78 41.06 14.74
N PRO A 398 -21.04 41.42 15.80
CA PRO A 398 -19.82 42.23 15.68
C PRO A 398 -18.69 41.43 15.02
N GLY A 399 -17.92 42.08 14.15
CA GLY A 399 -16.67 41.51 13.62
C GLY A 399 -15.56 41.51 14.67
N PHE A 400 -14.41 40.90 14.35
CA PHE A 400 -13.25 40.90 15.24
C PHE A 400 -12.39 42.18 15.14
N GLU A 401 -12.75 43.11 14.26
CA GLU A 401 -12.10 44.42 14.06
C GLU A 401 -11.90 45.16 15.40
N ASP A 402 -12.93 45.13 16.26
CA ASP A 402 -12.97 45.82 17.55
C ASP A 402 -12.46 44.96 18.73
N VAL A 403 -12.03 43.71 18.47
CA VAL A 403 -11.42 42.84 19.49
C VAL A 403 -9.94 43.17 19.59
N GLU A 404 -9.43 43.36 20.81
CA GLU A 404 -8.00 43.61 21.04
C GLU A 404 -7.13 42.50 20.41
N GLU A 405 -5.93 42.87 19.97
CA GLU A 405 -5.00 41.94 19.35
C GLU A 405 -4.66 40.77 20.30
N GLY A 406 -4.87 39.55 19.81
CA GLY A 406 -4.72 38.34 20.62
C GLY A 406 -5.90 38.07 21.57
N GLY A 407 -7.01 38.80 21.43
CA GLY A 407 -8.27 38.58 22.14
C GLY A 407 -9.09 37.41 21.59
N SER A 408 -10.26 37.20 22.19
CA SER A 408 -11.16 36.07 21.88
C SER A 408 -12.60 36.54 21.70
N ILE A 409 -13.35 35.88 20.82
CA ILE A 409 -14.79 36.14 20.56
C ILE A 409 -15.49 34.84 20.15
N ASP A 410 -16.78 34.72 20.45
CA ASP A 410 -17.59 33.55 20.09
C ASP A 410 -17.86 33.48 18.58
N LEU A 411 -17.97 32.28 18.01
CA LEU A 411 -18.25 32.08 16.58
C LEU A 411 -19.07 30.82 16.29
N GLY A 412 -20.23 30.99 15.68
CA GLY A 412 -21.02 29.91 15.08
C GLY A 412 -20.88 29.88 13.57
N ILE A 413 -20.48 28.75 13.01
CA ILE A 413 -20.45 28.50 11.56
C ILE A 413 -21.64 27.60 11.22
N LEU A 414 -22.73 28.20 10.77
CA LEU A 414 -23.93 27.48 10.33
C LEU A 414 -23.92 27.32 8.81
N ILE A 415 -23.96 26.07 8.34
CA ILE A 415 -23.91 25.73 6.93
C ILE A 415 -25.20 25.02 6.56
N GLU A 416 -25.98 25.62 5.67
CA GLU A 416 -27.22 25.05 5.15
C GLU A 416 -26.98 24.57 3.72
N VAL A 417 -27.19 23.28 3.48
CA VAL A 417 -26.98 22.64 2.18
C VAL A 417 -28.27 22.05 1.63
N ALA A 418 -28.41 22.05 0.32
CA ALA A 418 -29.48 21.34 -0.37
C ALA A 418 -28.93 20.62 -1.60
N GLY A 419 -29.48 19.45 -1.92
CA GLY A 419 -29.15 18.75 -3.15
C GLY A 419 -29.98 17.50 -3.39
N ARG A 420 -30.15 17.11 -4.65
CA ARG A 420 -31.02 15.97 -5.03
C ARG A 420 -30.54 14.62 -4.51
N LYS A 421 -29.23 14.48 -4.32
CA LYS A 421 -28.60 13.28 -3.76
C LYS A 421 -28.17 13.46 -2.31
N MET A 422 -28.39 14.65 -1.73
CA MET A 422 -28.09 14.93 -0.33
C MET A 422 -29.02 14.13 0.58
N GLN A 423 -28.48 13.63 1.69
CA GLN A 423 -29.19 12.84 2.70
C GLN A 423 -28.76 13.33 4.09
N GLU A 424 -29.62 13.19 5.09
CA GLU A 424 -29.27 13.56 6.47
C GLU A 424 -28.03 12.82 6.99
N ASP A 425 -27.82 11.58 6.53
CA ASP A 425 -26.64 10.77 6.90
C ASP A 425 -25.32 11.32 6.33
N PHE A 426 -25.37 12.25 5.37
CA PHE A 426 -24.19 12.90 4.80
C PHE A 426 -23.79 14.18 5.56
N GLU A 427 -24.66 14.70 6.42
CA GLU A 427 -24.38 15.91 7.19
C GLU A 427 -23.08 15.84 8.00
N PRO A 428 -22.84 14.81 8.86
CA PRO A 428 -21.60 14.73 9.65
C PRO A 428 -20.34 14.58 8.78
N VAL A 429 -20.46 13.93 7.61
CA VAL A 429 -19.33 13.76 6.68
C VAL A 429 -18.91 15.10 6.08
N LEU A 430 -19.89 15.89 5.63
CA LEU A 430 -19.65 17.23 5.07
C LEU A 430 -19.22 18.22 6.16
N GLU A 431 -19.81 18.15 7.35
CA GLU A 431 -19.44 19.00 8.50
C GLU A 431 -17.95 18.88 8.83
N ARG A 432 -17.37 17.67 8.76
CA ARG A 432 -15.93 17.50 8.98
C ARG A 432 -15.05 18.30 8.01
N GLN A 433 -15.51 18.49 6.78
CA GLN A 433 -14.69 19.10 5.74
C GLN A 433 -14.41 20.58 6.03
N VAL A 434 -15.21 21.22 6.90
CA VAL A 434 -14.97 22.57 7.42
C VAL A 434 -13.55 22.70 7.97
N HIS A 435 -13.06 21.69 8.70
CA HIS A 435 -11.70 21.67 9.22
C HIS A 435 -10.65 21.79 8.10
N TYR A 436 -10.75 21.01 7.03
CA TYR A 436 -9.79 21.04 5.92
C TYR A 436 -9.92 22.32 5.11
N PHE A 437 -11.15 22.70 4.80
CA PHE A 437 -11.43 23.84 3.95
C PHE A 437 -10.92 25.13 4.56
N ILE A 438 -11.12 25.34 5.86
CA ILE A 438 -10.66 26.52 6.57
C ILE A 438 -9.12 26.52 6.72
N ASN A 439 -8.50 25.38 7.04
CA ASN A 439 -7.04 25.28 7.16
C ASN A 439 -6.32 25.47 5.81
N GLY A 440 -6.99 25.32 4.66
CA GLY A 440 -6.41 25.58 3.35
C GLY A 440 -6.03 27.05 3.10
N ALA A 441 -6.43 28.00 3.97
CA ALA A 441 -6.07 29.40 3.87
C ALA A 441 -4.81 29.72 4.69
N SER A 442 -3.80 30.34 4.06
CA SER A 442 -2.57 30.75 4.77
C SER A 442 -2.88 31.76 5.88
N GLY A 443 -2.27 31.55 7.04
CA GLY A 443 -2.42 32.33 8.26
C GLY A 443 -3.64 31.96 9.12
N ILE A 444 -4.32 30.84 8.82
CA ILE A 444 -5.50 30.36 9.54
C ILE A 444 -5.21 28.99 10.15
N GLN A 445 -5.60 28.80 11.41
CA GLN A 445 -5.53 27.50 12.09
C GLN A 445 -6.93 27.11 12.59
N HIS A 446 -7.42 25.93 12.23
CA HIS A 446 -8.66 25.36 12.71
C HIS A 446 -8.42 23.97 13.31
N ILE A 447 -8.83 23.74 14.55
CA ILE A 447 -8.79 22.43 15.23
C ILE A 447 -10.07 22.18 16.02
N GLY A 448 -10.35 20.93 16.37
CA GLY A 448 -11.64 20.56 16.98
C GLY A 448 -12.72 20.27 15.93
N GLN A 449 -13.97 20.26 16.38
CA GLN A 449 -15.16 19.95 15.57
C GLN A 449 -16.45 20.31 16.33
N ARG A 450 -17.62 20.25 15.68
CA ARG A 450 -18.94 20.41 16.33
C ARG A 450 -18.96 21.64 17.22
N ASP A 451 -19.23 21.51 18.53
CA ASP A 451 -19.29 22.63 19.50
C ASP A 451 -18.00 22.86 20.30
N ILE A 452 -16.91 22.19 19.91
CA ILE A 452 -15.57 22.34 20.49
C ILE A 452 -14.55 22.80 19.44
N ALA A 453 -15.02 23.46 18.38
CA ALA A 453 -14.15 24.05 17.37
C ALA A 453 -13.25 25.14 18.00
N TRP A 454 -12.03 25.25 17.52
CA TRP A 454 -11.04 26.21 17.98
C TRP A 454 -10.25 26.74 16.79
N ILE A 455 -10.42 28.03 16.52
CA ILE A 455 -9.94 28.69 15.30
C ILE A 455 -9.08 29.89 15.66
N ARG A 456 -7.98 30.11 14.93
CA ARG A 456 -7.11 31.28 15.05
C ARG A 456 -6.84 31.90 13.69
N ILE A 457 -6.74 33.23 13.69
CA ILE A 457 -6.37 34.04 12.54
C ILE A 457 -5.08 34.79 12.86
N SER A 458 -4.10 34.77 11.96
CA SER A 458 -2.83 35.49 12.12
C SER A 458 -2.95 36.97 11.78
N LYS A 459 -2.03 37.80 12.29
CA LYS A 459 -1.94 39.23 11.94
C LYS A 459 -1.69 39.44 10.45
N ALA A 460 -0.79 38.63 9.86
CA ALA A 460 -0.44 38.71 8.45
C ALA A 460 -1.62 38.41 7.51
N ALA A 461 -2.53 37.50 7.89
CA ALA A 461 -3.73 37.23 7.11
C ALA A 461 -4.67 38.45 7.08
N VAL A 462 -4.88 39.08 8.24
CA VAL A 462 -5.73 40.27 8.36
C VAL A 462 -5.12 41.48 7.65
N GLU A 463 -3.80 41.68 7.72
CA GLU A 463 -3.10 42.73 6.96
C GLU A 463 -3.28 42.58 5.44
N LYS A 464 -3.41 41.34 4.95
CA LYS A 464 -3.72 41.05 3.54
C LYS A 464 -5.20 41.25 3.20
N GLY A 465 -6.06 41.46 4.19
CA GLY A 465 -7.50 41.72 4.02
C GLY A 465 -8.41 40.57 4.42
N PHE A 466 -7.91 39.52 5.07
CA PHE A 466 -8.73 38.40 5.51
C PHE A 466 -9.67 38.80 6.67
N ASP A 467 -10.97 38.62 6.43
CA ASP A 467 -12.10 38.82 7.36
C ASP A 467 -13.00 37.55 7.45
N LEU A 468 -13.90 37.48 8.46
CA LEU A 468 -14.87 36.42 8.71
C LEU A 468 -15.61 35.98 7.45
N LYS A 469 -16.08 36.91 6.61
CA LYS A 469 -16.85 36.58 5.39
C LYS A 469 -16.12 35.55 4.51
N HIS A 470 -14.79 35.57 4.49
CA HIS A 470 -13.98 34.64 3.72
C HIS A 470 -14.11 33.18 4.17
N PHE A 471 -14.46 32.90 5.43
CA PHE A 471 -14.83 31.54 5.83
C PHE A 471 -16.03 31.04 5.02
N GLY A 472 -17.04 31.89 4.83
CA GLY A 472 -18.20 31.55 4.00
C GLY A 472 -17.84 31.33 2.53
N GLU A 473 -16.96 32.17 1.97
CA GLU A 473 -16.51 32.05 0.59
C GLU A 473 -15.71 30.75 0.36
N ILE A 474 -14.84 30.40 1.31
CA ILE A 474 -14.10 29.13 1.32
C ILE A 474 -15.06 27.96 1.32
N LEU A 475 -15.99 27.93 2.29
CA LEU A 475 -16.91 26.81 2.46
C LEU A 475 -17.81 26.65 1.23
N TYR A 476 -18.36 27.75 0.70
CA TYR A 476 -19.15 27.73 -0.53
C TYR A 476 -18.38 27.12 -1.71
N ALA A 477 -17.19 27.66 -2.01
CA ALA A 477 -16.40 27.23 -3.16
C ALA A 477 -15.98 25.76 -3.05
N ARG A 478 -15.57 25.32 -1.86
CA ARG A 478 -15.04 23.97 -1.63
C ARG A 478 -16.12 22.90 -1.57
N PHE A 479 -17.28 23.18 -0.96
CA PHE A 479 -18.40 22.23 -0.99
C PHE A 479 -18.89 21.97 -2.42
N HIS A 480 -18.98 23.00 -3.26
CA HIS A 480 -19.33 22.84 -4.67
C HIS A 480 -18.25 22.10 -5.46
N ALA A 481 -16.97 22.40 -5.23
CA ALA A 481 -15.87 21.78 -5.95
C ALA A 481 -15.73 20.28 -5.64
N ASP A 482 -15.80 19.92 -4.37
CA ASP A 482 -15.50 18.56 -3.91
C ASP A 482 -16.76 17.68 -3.85
N PHE A 483 -17.93 18.28 -3.59
CA PHE A 483 -19.20 17.57 -3.36
C PHE A 483 -20.33 18.02 -4.28
N GLY A 484 -20.05 18.70 -5.40
CA GLY A 484 -21.06 19.17 -6.36
C GLY A 484 -21.91 18.08 -7.02
N ALA A 485 -21.57 16.79 -6.84
CA ALA A 485 -22.44 15.68 -7.24
C ALA A 485 -23.59 15.41 -6.25
N ILE A 486 -23.50 15.96 -5.03
CA ILE A 486 -24.40 15.72 -3.89
C ILE A 486 -25.02 17.02 -3.42
N VAL A 487 -24.20 18.07 -3.31
CA VAL A 487 -24.58 19.41 -2.84
C VAL A 487 -24.83 20.29 -4.06
N ASP A 488 -26.08 20.69 -4.26
CA ASP A 488 -26.49 21.57 -5.37
C ASP A 488 -26.53 23.05 -4.95
N LYS A 489 -26.72 23.34 -3.65
CA LYS A 489 -26.77 24.70 -3.09
C LYS A 489 -26.13 24.78 -1.71
N VAL A 490 -25.44 25.89 -1.43
CA VAL A 490 -24.79 26.16 -0.13
C VAL A 490 -25.06 27.59 0.33
N GLN A 491 -25.46 27.71 1.59
CA GLN A 491 -25.62 28.97 2.32
C GLN A 491 -24.82 28.90 3.62
N VAL A 492 -24.12 29.97 3.99
CA VAL A 492 -23.28 30.03 5.20
C VAL A 492 -23.63 31.24 6.05
N LYS A 493 -23.83 31.04 7.35
CA LYS A 493 -24.03 32.09 8.34
C LYS A 493 -22.93 32.01 9.39
N LEU A 494 -22.24 33.13 9.60
CA LEU A 494 -21.16 33.30 10.56
C LEU A 494 -21.69 34.16 11.71
N ILE A 495 -21.90 33.56 12.87
CA ILE A 495 -22.68 34.13 13.97
C ILE A 495 -21.72 34.50 15.09
N THR A 496 -21.57 35.80 15.35
CA THR A 496 -20.83 36.36 16.49
C THR A 496 -21.74 37.13 17.45
N ASP A 497 -23.02 37.30 17.09
CA ASP A 497 -24.05 37.84 17.97
C ASP A 497 -24.27 36.90 19.18
N PRO A 498 -24.12 37.36 20.43
CA PRO A 498 -24.16 36.48 21.59
C PRO A 498 -25.49 35.73 21.79
N ASP A 499 -26.63 36.39 21.54
CA ASP A 499 -27.95 35.81 21.76
C ASP A 499 -28.24 34.74 20.70
N LEU A 500 -27.98 35.07 19.44
CA LEU A 500 -28.17 34.15 18.32
C LEU A 500 -27.17 32.99 18.36
N HIS A 501 -25.94 33.24 18.79
CA HIS A 501 -24.93 32.21 19.01
C HIS A 501 -25.41 31.20 20.05
N ALA A 502 -25.93 31.66 21.19
CA ALA A 502 -26.46 30.77 22.23
C ALA A 502 -27.65 29.94 21.74
N GLU A 503 -28.58 30.55 20.99
CA GLU A 503 -29.75 29.85 20.41
C GLU A 503 -29.32 28.72 19.45
N TRP A 504 -28.41 29.01 18.53
CA TRP A 504 -27.98 28.04 17.54
C TRP A 504 -27.06 26.97 18.11
N LEU A 505 -26.24 27.30 19.11
CA LEU A 505 -25.43 26.33 19.83
C LEU A 505 -26.33 25.27 20.50
N GLU A 506 -27.45 25.68 21.11
CA GLU A 506 -28.42 24.74 21.70
C GLU A 506 -29.04 23.83 20.63
N LYS A 507 -29.48 24.40 19.50
CA LYS A 507 -30.01 23.63 18.37
C LYS A 507 -29.01 22.63 17.80
N ALA A 508 -27.76 23.06 17.64
CA ALA A 508 -26.66 22.23 17.17
C ALA A 508 -26.42 21.06 18.12
N ARG A 509 -26.39 21.29 19.44
CA ARG A 509 -26.25 20.24 20.46
C ARG A 509 -27.36 19.21 20.41
N ILE A 510 -28.61 19.62 20.22
CA ILE A 510 -29.75 18.71 20.05
C ILE A 510 -29.55 17.82 18.81
N ALA A 511 -29.12 18.41 17.69
CA ALA A 511 -28.83 17.65 16.48
C ALA A 511 -27.66 16.66 16.68
N TYR A 512 -26.60 17.08 17.36
CA TYR A 512 -25.47 16.21 17.68
C TYR A 512 -25.88 15.03 18.56
N ASP A 513 -26.70 15.27 19.58
CA ASP A 513 -27.24 14.22 20.44
C ASP A 513 -28.08 13.22 19.64
N LEU A 514 -28.96 13.69 18.73
CA LEU A 514 -29.72 12.80 17.84
C LEU A 514 -28.81 11.97 16.93
N ARG A 515 -27.77 12.59 16.34
CA ARG A 515 -26.78 11.89 15.51
C ARG A 515 -26.03 10.81 16.31
N ASN A 516 -25.69 11.09 17.56
CA ASN A 516 -25.03 10.11 18.44
C ASN A 516 -25.99 8.95 18.81
N ARG A 517 -27.29 9.22 19.04
CA ARG A 517 -28.29 8.21 19.40
C ARG A 517 -28.70 7.29 18.24
N ARG A 518 -28.57 7.73 16.98
CA ARG A 518 -28.90 6.92 15.78
C ARG A 518 -28.12 5.60 15.69
N LEU A 519 -26.99 5.46 16.39
CA LEU A 519 -26.17 4.23 16.42
C LEU A 519 -26.63 3.21 17.47
N ALA A 520 -27.48 3.59 18.43
CA ALA A 520 -27.74 2.77 19.62
C ALA A 520 -28.32 1.38 19.32
N ASP A 521 -29.02 1.23 18.20
CA ASP A 521 -29.62 -0.04 17.76
C ASP A 521 -28.67 -0.92 16.91
N LEU A 522 -27.45 -0.47 16.62
CA LEU A 522 -26.50 -1.12 15.73
C LEU A 522 -25.29 -1.66 16.52
N THR A 523 -25.09 -2.98 16.51
CA THR A 523 -24.01 -3.63 17.30
C THR A 523 -22.86 -4.12 16.42
N ASP A 524 -21.68 -4.33 17.03
CA ASP A 524 -20.49 -4.84 16.34
C ASP A 524 -20.71 -6.27 15.81
N GLU A 525 -21.58 -7.04 16.45
CA GLU A 525 -22.01 -8.38 15.99
C GLU A 525 -22.97 -8.32 14.80
N ALA A 526 -23.83 -7.29 14.71
CA ALA A 526 -24.86 -7.18 13.69
C ALA A 526 -24.35 -6.76 12.31
N VAL A 527 -23.18 -6.11 12.25
CA VAL A 527 -22.52 -5.73 10.99
C VAL A 527 -21.49 -6.78 10.58
N ASP A 528 -21.21 -6.91 9.29
CA ASP A 528 -20.14 -7.76 8.74
C ASP A 528 -18.86 -6.97 8.40
N THR A 529 -18.98 -5.64 8.37
CA THR A 529 -17.99 -4.70 7.87
C THR A 529 -17.78 -3.59 8.87
N PHE A 530 -16.52 -3.33 9.24
CA PHE A 530 -16.11 -2.09 9.90
C PHE A 530 -15.60 -1.10 8.86
N TYR A 531 -15.20 0.09 9.30
CA TYR A 531 -14.55 1.05 8.41
C TYR A 531 -13.25 1.51 9.03
N ASP A 532 -12.30 1.88 8.19
CA ASP A 532 -11.15 2.64 8.65
C ASP A 532 -11.30 4.14 8.42
N CYS A 533 -10.37 4.88 8.99
CA CYS A 533 -10.18 6.28 8.71
C CYS A 533 -8.68 6.61 8.75
N THR A 534 -8.13 6.95 7.58
CA THR A 534 -6.73 7.38 7.40
C THR A 534 -6.59 8.89 7.27
N LEU A 535 -7.67 9.63 7.52
CA LEU A 535 -7.77 11.07 7.35
C LEU A 535 -6.73 11.86 8.18
N CYS A 536 -6.37 11.37 9.37
CA CYS A 536 -5.36 11.99 10.23
C CYS A 536 -3.90 11.62 9.86
N GLN A 537 -3.66 10.85 8.81
CA GLN A 537 -2.30 10.53 8.36
C GLN A 537 -1.55 11.74 7.79
N SER A 538 -2.22 12.88 7.57
CA SER A 538 -1.57 14.15 7.24
C SER A 538 -0.60 14.64 8.33
N PHE A 539 -0.84 14.28 9.60
CA PHE A 539 0.04 14.66 10.72
C PHE A 539 0.44 13.47 11.63
N ALA A 540 -0.22 12.31 11.50
CA ALA A 540 0.16 11.07 12.19
C ALA A 540 0.27 9.92 11.16
N PRO A 541 1.39 9.82 10.39
CA PRO A 541 1.47 9.03 9.16
C PRO A 541 1.22 7.52 9.30
N THR A 542 1.45 6.97 10.48
CA THR A 542 1.27 5.53 10.80
C THR A 542 -0.05 5.24 11.52
N HIS A 543 -0.83 6.26 11.85
CA HIS A 543 -2.08 6.10 12.56
C HIS A 543 -3.21 5.58 11.64
N VAL A 544 -4.02 4.67 12.18
CA VAL A 544 -5.23 4.17 11.53
C VAL A 544 -6.33 4.05 12.59
N CYS A 545 -7.45 4.74 12.39
CA CYS A 545 -8.66 4.50 13.18
C CYS A 545 -9.43 3.32 12.58
N ILE A 546 -9.81 2.33 13.39
CA ILE A 546 -10.84 1.35 13.05
C ILE A 546 -12.13 1.78 13.75
N VAL A 547 -13.18 2.01 12.98
CA VAL A 547 -14.48 2.52 13.43
C VAL A 547 -15.52 1.41 13.32
N SER A 548 -16.13 1.06 14.44
CA SER A 548 -17.24 0.09 14.54
C SER A 548 -18.50 0.76 15.08
N PRO A 549 -19.69 0.14 14.94
CA PRO A 549 -20.92 0.67 15.52
C PRO A 549 -20.81 1.03 17.01
N GLN A 550 -20.11 0.20 17.79
CA GLN A 550 -19.94 0.35 19.23
C GLN A 550 -18.57 0.95 19.63
N ARG A 551 -17.72 1.31 18.67
CA ARG A 551 -16.47 2.05 18.87
C ARG A 551 -16.34 3.13 17.80
N LEU A 552 -16.87 4.32 18.11
CA LEU A 552 -16.69 5.49 17.26
C LEU A 552 -15.21 5.90 17.14
N GLY A 553 -14.89 6.64 16.09
CA GLY A 553 -13.56 7.22 15.90
C GLY A 553 -13.18 8.11 17.08
N LEU A 554 -11.92 8.03 17.51
CA LEU A 554 -11.43 8.71 18.72
C LEU A 554 -11.65 10.23 18.70
N CYS A 555 -11.78 10.84 17.52
CA CYS A 555 -12.10 12.25 17.37
C CYS A 555 -13.45 12.63 17.95
N GLY A 556 -14.42 11.70 18.03
CA GLY A 556 -15.81 11.98 18.40
C GLY A 556 -16.73 12.37 17.23
N ALA A 557 -16.17 12.70 16.05
CA ALA A 557 -16.95 13.16 14.90
C ALA A 557 -17.41 12.04 13.97
N TYR A 558 -16.57 11.02 13.76
CA TYR A 558 -16.87 9.91 12.86
C TYR A 558 -17.37 8.71 13.65
N ASN A 559 -18.59 8.32 13.37
CA ASN A 559 -19.11 7.00 13.69
C ASN A 559 -19.12 6.08 12.46
N TRP A 560 -19.59 4.85 12.66
CA TRP A 560 -19.63 3.83 11.60
C TRP A 560 -20.49 4.23 10.39
N LEU A 561 -21.64 4.88 10.61
CA LEU A 561 -22.52 5.37 9.54
C LEU A 561 -21.84 6.50 8.76
N ASP A 562 -21.12 7.39 9.43
CA ASP A 562 -20.40 8.49 8.78
C ASP A 562 -19.29 7.96 7.87
N CYS A 563 -18.53 6.95 8.34
CA CYS A 563 -17.51 6.30 7.51
C CYS A 563 -18.12 5.61 6.28
N LYS A 564 -19.26 4.93 6.46
CA LYS A 564 -20.02 4.31 5.37
C LYS A 564 -20.50 5.34 4.35
N ALA A 565 -21.09 6.44 4.81
CA ALA A 565 -21.51 7.55 3.98
C ALA A 565 -20.32 8.15 3.23
N SER A 566 -19.21 8.43 3.91
CA SER A 566 -17.97 8.95 3.31
C SER A 566 -17.46 8.07 2.17
N ASN A 567 -17.44 6.75 2.35
CA ASN A 567 -17.06 5.81 1.30
C ASN A 567 -18.04 5.81 0.11
N GLN A 568 -19.35 5.95 0.36
CA GLN A 568 -20.35 6.07 -0.72
C GLN A 568 -20.20 7.35 -1.53
N ILE A 569 -19.82 8.45 -0.86
CA ILE A 569 -19.56 9.74 -1.50
C ILE A 569 -18.29 9.68 -2.34
N ASN A 570 -17.21 9.13 -1.77
CA ASN A 570 -15.92 8.99 -2.42
C ASN A 570 -15.31 7.60 -2.14
N PRO A 571 -15.47 6.63 -3.07
CA PRO A 571 -14.92 5.28 -2.90
C PRO A 571 -13.39 5.23 -2.78
N THR A 572 -12.69 6.27 -3.24
CA THR A 572 -11.23 6.43 -3.12
C THR A 572 -10.83 7.34 -1.94
N GLY A 573 -11.78 7.72 -1.10
CA GLY A 573 -11.58 8.58 0.05
C GLY A 573 -10.86 7.89 1.23
N PRO A 574 -10.64 8.62 2.34
CA PRO A 574 -9.88 8.13 3.49
C PRO A 574 -10.63 7.12 4.36
N ASN A 575 -11.89 6.82 4.03
CA ASN A 575 -12.70 5.81 4.71
C ASN A 575 -12.93 4.63 3.80
N GLN A 576 -12.31 3.51 4.12
CA GLN A 576 -12.40 2.27 3.37
C GLN A 576 -13.14 1.20 4.19
N PRO A 577 -13.95 0.35 3.53
CA PRO A 577 -14.58 -0.77 4.21
C PRO A 577 -13.51 -1.77 4.65
N VAL A 578 -13.64 -2.23 5.88
CA VAL A 578 -12.82 -3.28 6.49
C VAL A 578 -13.73 -4.48 6.75
N PRO A 579 -13.81 -5.45 5.82
CA PRO A 579 -14.50 -6.70 6.08
C PRO A 579 -13.91 -7.34 7.33
N LYS A 580 -14.75 -7.76 8.28
CA LYS A 580 -14.24 -8.29 9.56
C LYS A 580 -13.37 -9.54 9.38
N GLY A 581 -13.58 -10.33 8.32
CA GLY A 581 -12.85 -11.59 8.12
C GLY A 581 -13.08 -12.55 9.29
N LYS A 582 -12.08 -13.38 9.62
CA LYS A 582 -12.17 -14.30 10.75
C LYS A 582 -12.10 -13.54 12.09
N LEU A 583 -13.05 -13.82 12.98
CA LEU A 583 -12.95 -13.41 14.39
C LEU A 583 -11.88 -14.28 15.09
N ILE A 584 -10.79 -13.64 15.51
CA ILE A 584 -9.64 -14.28 16.16
C ILE A 584 -9.88 -14.38 17.66
N ASP A 585 -10.32 -13.30 18.29
CA ASP A 585 -10.61 -13.26 19.72
C ASP A 585 -11.92 -12.45 19.96
N PRO A 586 -13.02 -13.11 20.38
CA PRO A 586 -14.29 -12.44 20.66
C PRO A 586 -14.25 -11.53 21.88
N VAL A 587 -13.33 -11.78 22.82
CA VAL A 587 -13.22 -11.04 24.09
C VAL A 587 -12.42 -9.77 23.86
N LYS A 588 -11.22 -9.87 23.28
CA LYS A 588 -10.34 -8.74 22.99
C LYS A 588 -10.74 -7.96 21.74
N GLY A 589 -11.55 -8.59 20.88
CA GLY A 589 -11.98 -7.99 19.63
C GLY A 589 -10.85 -7.97 18.61
N TYR A 590 -10.20 -9.12 18.39
CA TYR A 590 -9.29 -9.30 17.27
C TYR A 590 -10.03 -9.88 16.08
N TRP A 591 -9.86 -9.23 14.94
CA TRP A 591 -10.32 -9.70 13.65
C TRP A 591 -9.15 -9.72 12.68
N GLU A 592 -9.16 -10.71 11.80
CA GLU A 592 -8.20 -10.81 10.71
C GLU A 592 -8.21 -9.54 9.86
N GLY A 593 -9.40 -9.08 9.45
CA GLY A 593 -9.51 -7.89 8.61
C GLY A 593 -9.06 -6.61 9.30
N THR A 594 -9.25 -6.46 10.61
CA THR A 594 -8.77 -5.28 11.34
C THR A 594 -7.24 -5.27 11.47
N ASN A 595 -6.63 -6.44 11.65
CA ASN A 595 -5.17 -6.57 11.74
C ASN A 595 -4.50 -6.37 10.38
N GLU A 596 -5.01 -7.00 9.32
CA GLU A 596 -4.53 -6.79 7.95
C GLU A 596 -4.60 -5.32 7.54
N ASN A 597 -5.72 -4.66 7.88
CA ASN A 597 -5.89 -3.25 7.59
C ASN A 597 -4.92 -2.37 8.39
N ALA A 598 -4.69 -2.71 9.67
CA ALA A 598 -3.71 -2.01 10.50
C ALA A 598 -2.30 -2.14 9.92
N VAL A 599 -1.85 -3.33 9.51
CA VAL A 599 -0.54 -3.54 8.85
C VAL A 599 -0.44 -2.71 7.57
N LYS A 600 -1.42 -2.84 6.69
CA LYS A 600 -1.44 -2.18 5.38
C LYS A 600 -1.36 -0.66 5.51
N ASN A 601 -2.23 -0.08 6.33
CA ASN A 601 -2.41 1.38 6.37
C ASN A 601 -1.51 2.07 7.40
N SER A 602 -0.90 1.34 8.34
CA SER A 602 0.15 1.88 9.23
C SER A 602 1.56 1.79 8.63
N GLN A 603 1.70 1.29 7.40
CA GLN A 603 3.01 1.04 6.77
C GLN A 603 3.82 -0.04 7.52
N GLY A 604 3.14 -1.02 8.10
CA GLY A 604 3.74 -2.14 8.83
C GLY A 604 4.17 -1.84 10.26
N THR A 605 3.96 -0.62 10.77
CA THR A 605 4.35 -0.28 12.15
C THR A 605 3.37 -0.82 13.20
N VAL A 606 2.13 -1.09 12.82
CA VAL A 606 1.09 -1.69 13.67
C VAL A 606 0.71 -3.03 13.09
N THR A 607 0.93 -4.12 13.85
CA THR A 607 0.67 -5.49 13.38
C THR A 607 -0.70 -6.01 13.77
N GLU A 608 -1.18 -5.63 14.96
CA GLU A 608 -2.43 -6.12 15.52
C GLU A 608 -3.13 -5.00 16.30
N VAL A 609 -4.46 -5.02 16.32
CA VAL A 609 -5.26 -4.03 17.06
C VAL A 609 -6.36 -4.73 17.83
N ALA A 610 -6.32 -4.65 19.16
CA ALA A 610 -7.41 -5.08 20.02
C ALA A 610 -8.47 -3.97 20.07
N LEU A 611 -9.69 -4.29 19.64
CA LEU A 611 -10.80 -3.33 19.69
C LEU A 611 -11.38 -3.15 21.10
N TYR A 612 -11.17 -4.10 22.00
CA TYR A 612 -11.82 -4.10 23.33
C TYR A 612 -10.85 -4.20 24.50
N SER A 613 -9.53 -4.04 24.28
CA SER A 613 -8.51 -3.97 25.34
C SER A 613 -7.66 -2.71 25.22
N ILE A 614 -7.30 -2.11 26.35
CA ILE A 614 -6.28 -1.07 26.48
C ILE A 614 -4.90 -1.67 26.86
N MET A 615 -4.89 -2.83 27.47
CA MET A 615 -3.67 -3.47 28.01
C MET A 615 -2.86 -4.20 26.95
N GLU A 616 -3.51 -4.66 25.87
CA GLU A 616 -2.88 -5.43 24.81
C GLU A 616 -3.20 -4.80 23.45
N ASN A 617 -2.15 -4.49 22.69
CA ASN A 617 -2.22 -3.94 21.33
C ASN A 617 -3.34 -2.91 21.11
N PRO A 618 -3.44 -1.85 21.93
CA PRO A 618 -4.50 -0.86 21.77
C PRO A 618 -4.37 -0.19 20.40
N MET A 619 -5.51 0.28 19.86
CA MET A 619 -5.51 1.12 18.67
C MET A 619 -4.64 2.36 18.90
N THR A 620 -3.82 2.71 17.92
CA THR A 620 -3.01 3.92 17.97
C THR A 620 -3.89 5.16 18.04
N ALA A 621 -3.34 6.30 18.48
CA ALA A 621 -4.06 7.56 18.46
C ALA A 621 -3.27 8.65 17.70
N CYS A 622 -3.97 9.51 16.96
CA CYS A 622 -3.32 10.61 16.22
C CYS A 622 -3.05 11.82 17.13
N GLY A 623 -4.08 12.38 17.74
CA GLY A 623 -3.98 13.59 18.56
C GLY A 623 -5.31 14.35 18.73
N CYS A 624 -6.32 14.03 17.91
CA CYS A 624 -7.62 14.70 17.94
C CYS A 624 -8.63 14.10 18.94
N PHE A 625 -8.23 13.17 19.81
CA PHE A 625 -9.11 12.51 20.78
C PHE A 625 -9.78 13.48 21.77
N GLU A 626 -11.04 13.24 22.12
CA GLU A 626 -11.78 14.05 23.12
C GLU A 626 -11.36 13.71 24.56
N CYS A 627 -11.00 12.45 24.81
CA CYS A 627 -10.60 11.96 26.12
C CYS A 627 -9.37 11.05 26.02
N ILE A 628 -8.62 10.95 27.10
CA ILE A 628 -7.54 9.95 27.26
C ILE A 628 -7.93 9.01 28.40
N VAL A 629 -7.83 7.72 28.14
CA VAL A 629 -7.94 6.66 29.14
C VAL A 629 -6.53 6.21 29.50
N MET A 630 -6.21 6.13 30.79
CA MET A 630 -4.90 5.69 31.27
C MET A 630 -5.04 4.72 32.43
N TYR A 631 -4.26 3.63 32.38
CA TYR A 631 -4.14 2.63 33.43
C TYR A 631 -3.38 3.17 34.66
N ILE A 632 -3.89 2.89 35.86
CA ILE A 632 -3.27 3.19 37.15
C ILE A 632 -2.99 1.85 37.86
N PRO A 633 -1.73 1.40 37.88
CA PRO A 633 -1.35 0.10 38.45
C PRO A 633 -1.72 -0.09 39.91
N GLU A 634 -1.57 0.95 40.74
CA GLU A 634 -1.75 0.88 42.20
C GLU A 634 -3.18 0.51 42.62
N VAL A 635 -4.16 0.71 41.73
CA VAL A 635 -5.58 0.44 41.98
C VAL A 635 -6.18 -0.53 40.96
N GLU A 636 -5.36 -1.09 40.06
CA GLU A 636 -5.78 -2.02 39.01
C GLU A 636 -7.00 -1.51 38.21
N GLY A 637 -7.01 -0.21 37.92
CA GLY A 637 -8.11 0.52 37.30
C GLY A 637 -7.63 1.56 36.28
N VAL A 638 -8.58 2.28 35.66
CA VAL A 638 -8.29 3.32 34.67
C VAL A 638 -8.84 4.67 35.10
N MET A 639 -8.10 5.73 34.76
CA MET A 639 -8.61 7.09 34.80
C MET A 639 -9.00 7.59 33.41
N VAL A 640 -10.00 8.48 33.36
CA VAL A 640 -10.48 9.12 32.13
C VAL A 640 -10.39 10.64 32.27
N VAL A 641 -9.56 11.27 31.43
CA VAL A 641 -9.38 12.72 31.42
C VAL A 641 -9.93 13.33 30.14
N SER A 642 -10.73 14.40 30.27
CA SER A 642 -11.25 15.16 29.13
C SER A 642 -10.26 16.21 28.64
N ARG A 643 -10.26 16.49 27.33
CA ARG A 643 -9.53 17.63 26.75
C ARG A 643 -9.90 18.97 27.38
N GLU A 644 -11.15 19.09 27.82
CA GLU A 644 -11.69 20.33 28.40
C GLU A 644 -11.32 20.51 29.87
N ASP A 645 -10.68 19.51 30.49
CA ASP A 645 -10.25 19.56 31.88
C ASP A 645 -8.78 19.99 31.98
N PRO A 646 -8.49 21.21 32.48
CA PRO A 646 -7.12 21.69 32.64
C PRO A 646 -6.45 21.19 33.94
N SER A 647 -7.16 20.41 34.75
CA SER A 647 -6.73 20.02 36.09
C SER A 647 -5.60 18.98 36.06
N MET A 648 -4.91 18.84 37.19
CA MET A 648 -3.93 17.77 37.38
C MET A 648 -4.66 16.46 37.67
N THR A 649 -4.21 15.37 37.05
CA THR A 649 -4.73 14.03 37.31
C THR A 649 -3.94 13.33 38.43
N PRO A 650 -4.49 12.25 39.05
CA PRO A 650 -3.75 11.43 40.01
C PRO A 650 -2.40 10.91 39.51
N ALA A 651 -2.23 10.74 38.19
CA ALA A 651 -0.96 10.34 37.58
C ALA A 651 0.09 11.46 37.49
N GLY A 652 -0.17 12.64 38.08
CA GLY A 652 0.76 13.77 38.09
C GLY A 652 0.94 14.45 36.72
N MET A 653 0.02 14.23 35.78
CA MET A 653 0.05 14.77 34.43
C MET A 653 -1.26 15.47 34.08
N THR A 654 -1.18 16.52 33.25
CA THR A 654 -2.36 17.18 32.66
C THR A 654 -2.77 16.48 31.36
N PHE A 655 -3.98 16.78 30.84
CA PHE A 655 -4.40 16.28 29.52
C PHE A 655 -3.36 16.54 28.42
N SER A 656 -2.81 17.76 28.35
CA SER A 656 -1.84 18.14 27.32
C SER A 656 -0.55 17.31 27.40
N THR A 657 -0.11 16.97 28.62
CA THR A 657 1.06 16.11 28.83
C THR A 657 0.78 14.68 28.37
N LEU A 658 -0.37 14.14 28.77
CA LEU A 658 -0.82 12.81 28.36
C LEU A 658 -1.05 12.68 26.86
N ALA A 659 -1.54 13.75 26.21
CA ALA A 659 -1.76 13.77 24.77
C ALA A 659 -0.46 13.57 23.98
N GLY A 660 0.67 14.08 24.49
CA GLY A 660 1.99 13.84 23.92
C GLY A 660 2.47 12.39 24.04
N MET A 661 1.99 11.64 25.03
CA MET A 661 2.30 10.22 25.20
C MET A 661 1.36 9.30 24.40
N ALA A 662 0.10 9.71 24.25
CA ALA A 662 -0.92 8.91 23.57
C ALA A 662 -0.95 9.12 22.05
N GLY A 663 -0.60 10.31 21.57
CA GLY A 663 -0.68 10.71 20.16
C GLY A 663 0.47 10.22 19.27
N GLY A 664 0.44 10.63 18.00
CA GLY A 664 1.52 10.40 17.04
C GLY A 664 1.51 9.05 16.32
N GLY A 665 0.46 8.23 16.47
CA GLY A 665 0.36 6.94 15.79
C GLY A 665 1.13 5.80 16.48
N LEU A 666 1.40 5.93 17.78
CA LEU A 666 2.07 4.92 18.60
C LEU A 666 1.05 3.96 19.24
N GLN A 667 1.42 2.69 19.41
CA GLN A 667 0.69 1.76 20.27
C GLN A 667 1.27 1.83 21.69
N THR A 668 0.46 2.33 22.63
CA THR A 668 0.90 2.55 24.01
C THR A 668 0.02 1.72 24.96
N PRO A 669 0.39 0.47 25.28
CA PRO A 669 -0.33 -0.35 26.26
C PRO A 669 -0.59 0.41 27.56
N GLY A 670 -1.85 0.42 28.00
CA GLY A 670 -2.29 1.16 29.18
C GLY A 670 -2.65 2.63 28.92
N VAL A 671 -2.47 3.18 27.72
CA VAL A 671 -2.88 4.56 27.37
C VAL A 671 -3.59 4.58 26.01
N MET A 672 -4.81 5.15 25.96
CA MET A 672 -5.60 5.19 24.73
C MET A 672 -6.37 6.50 24.60
N GLY A 673 -6.32 7.11 23.41
CA GLY A 673 -7.20 8.23 23.04
C GLY A 673 -8.58 7.73 22.59
N VAL A 674 -9.65 8.32 23.09
CA VAL A 674 -11.04 7.91 22.78
C VAL A 674 -11.97 9.12 22.58
N GLY A 675 -13.07 8.91 21.86
CA GLY A 675 -14.20 9.84 21.84
C GLY A 675 -15.06 9.64 23.09
N LYS A 676 -15.70 10.70 23.59
CA LYS A 676 -16.40 10.65 24.90
C LYS A 676 -17.55 9.64 24.93
N PHE A 677 -18.25 9.47 23.81
CA PHE A 677 -19.36 8.50 23.71
C PHE A 677 -18.90 7.03 23.72
N TYR A 678 -17.61 6.76 23.49
CA TYR A 678 -17.10 5.39 23.61
C TYR A 678 -17.17 4.90 25.06
N LEU A 679 -17.07 5.80 26.04
CA LEU A 679 -17.22 5.50 27.46
C LEU A 679 -18.58 4.87 27.79
N THR A 680 -19.61 5.19 27.00
CA THR A 680 -20.97 4.67 27.20
C THR A 680 -21.19 3.31 26.55
N SER A 681 -20.26 2.88 25.69
CA SER A 681 -20.38 1.65 24.91
C SER A 681 -20.37 0.41 25.80
N PRO A 682 -21.18 -0.63 25.50
CA PRO A 682 -21.03 -1.96 26.09
C PRO A 682 -19.68 -2.63 25.77
N LYS A 683 -18.97 -2.14 24.73
CA LYS A 683 -17.65 -2.64 24.31
C LYS A 683 -16.47 -1.84 24.87
N PHE A 684 -16.74 -0.79 25.66
CA PHE A 684 -15.71 0.03 26.27
C PHE A 684 -14.77 -0.82 27.14
N ILE A 685 -13.53 -1.05 26.67
CA ILE A 685 -12.50 -1.89 27.32
C ILE A 685 -13.06 -3.18 27.95
N SER A 686 -14.02 -3.82 27.26
CA SER A 686 -14.78 -4.93 27.84
C SER A 686 -13.90 -6.14 28.17
N ALA A 687 -12.76 -6.30 27.47
CA ALA A 687 -11.79 -7.36 27.75
C ALA A 687 -11.03 -7.16 29.08
N ASP A 688 -10.98 -5.92 29.58
CA ASP A 688 -10.21 -5.57 30.77
C ASP A 688 -11.10 -5.32 32.01
N GLY A 689 -12.41 -5.50 31.88
CA GLY A 689 -13.39 -5.34 32.98
C GLY A 689 -14.40 -4.20 32.76
N GLY A 690 -14.36 -3.54 31.61
CA GLY A 690 -15.38 -2.59 31.20
C GLY A 690 -15.39 -1.30 32.03
N PHE A 691 -16.55 -0.64 32.07
CA PHE A 691 -16.71 0.64 32.77
C PHE A 691 -16.48 0.54 34.29
N LYS A 692 -16.63 -0.63 34.89
CA LYS A 692 -16.32 -0.88 36.32
C LYS A 692 -14.84 -0.68 36.67
N ARG A 693 -13.95 -0.66 35.69
CA ARG A 693 -12.52 -0.33 35.89
C ARG A 693 -12.27 1.18 36.00
N VAL A 694 -13.22 2.03 35.63
CA VAL A 694 -13.01 3.48 35.74
C VAL A 694 -13.02 3.86 37.21
N VAL A 695 -11.91 4.38 37.72
CA VAL A 695 -11.73 4.75 39.14
C VAL A 695 -11.65 6.26 39.35
N TRP A 696 -11.29 7.00 38.31
CA TRP A 696 -11.20 8.45 38.32
C TRP A 696 -11.68 9.01 36.98
N MET A 697 -12.48 10.09 37.00
CA MET A 697 -12.99 10.73 35.80
C MET A 697 -13.10 12.23 35.99
N SER A 698 -12.67 13.03 35.02
CA SER A 698 -12.88 14.49 35.01
C SER A 698 -14.32 14.85 35.38
N SER A 699 -14.52 15.74 36.35
CA SER A 699 -15.86 16.12 36.78
C SER A 699 -16.71 16.73 35.65
N PHE A 700 -16.04 17.38 34.68
CA PHE A 700 -16.66 17.85 33.46
C PHE A 700 -17.41 16.74 32.71
N LEU A 701 -16.84 15.53 32.62
CA LEU A 701 -17.50 14.39 31.97
C LEU A 701 -18.70 13.91 32.79
N LYS A 702 -18.56 13.83 34.12
CA LYS A 702 -19.68 13.46 35.01
C LYS A 702 -20.86 14.40 34.90
N ASP A 703 -20.58 15.70 34.79
CA ASP A 703 -21.62 16.73 34.69
C ASP A 703 -22.22 16.80 33.27
N SER A 704 -21.39 16.73 32.23
CA SER A 704 -21.84 16.87 30.83
C SER A 704 -22.47 15.61 30.24
N MET A 705 -22.16 14.42 30.78
CA MET A 705 -22.69 13.12 30.33
C MET A 705 -23.49 12.42 31.43
N LYS A 706 -24.14 13.18 32.31
CA LYS A 706 -24.78 12.66 33.52
C LYS A 706 -25.82 11.58 33.22
N GLU A 707 -26.68 11.80 32.22
CA GLU A 707 -27.76 10.89 31.88
C GLU A 707 -27.21 9.60 31.25
N GLU A 708 -26.24 9.73 30.36
CA GLU A 708 -25.60 8.62 29.67
C GLU A 708 -24.79 7.75 30.64
N LEU A 709 -24.03 8.37 31.54
CA LEU A 709 -23.26 7.66 32.56
C LEU A 709 -24.16 7.00 33.61
N ALA A 710 -25.31 7.60 33.96
CA ALA A 710 -26.30 6.97 34.82
C ALA A 710 -26.90 5.71 34.16
N ALA A 711 -27.18 5.75 32.85
CA ALA A 711 -27.63 4.57 32.11
C ALA A 711 -26.56 3.47 32.07
N VAL A 712 -25.28 3.83 31.98
CA VAL A 712 -24.16 2.88 32.11
C VAL A 712 -24.13 2.25 33.51
N ALA A 713 -24.23 3.05 34.57
CA ALA A 713 -24.26 2.56 35.95
C ALA A 713 -25.42 1.58 36.21
N GLU A 714 -26.61 1.88 35.67
CA GLU A 714 -27.77 0.98 35.72
C GLU A 714 -27.50 -0.33 34.95
N ARG A 715 -26.89 -0.25 33.76
CA ARG A 715 -26.50 -1.43 32.96
C ARG A 715 -25.49 -2.33 33.68
N GLU A 716 -24.52 -1.74 34.36
CA GLU A 716 -23.51 -2.49 35.13
C GLU A 716 -24.07 -3.08 36.44
N GLY A 717 -25.32 -2.75 36.81
CA GLY A 717 -25.98 -3.22 38.02
C GLY A 717 -25.54 -2.50 39.30
N ILE A 718 -24.88 -1.34 39.18
CA ILE A 718 -24.37 -0.54 40.30
C ILE A 718 -24.84 0.91 40.09
N PRO A 719 -26.09 1.25 40.49
CA PRO A 719 -26.67 2.57 40.19
C PRO A 719 -25.89 3.76 40.77
N ASP A 720 -25.15 3.55 41.86
CA ASP A 720 -24.32 4.56 42.52
C ASP A 720 -22.84 4.54 42.06
N LEU A 721 -22.53 3.86 40.94
CA LEU A 721 -21.16 3.70 40.45
C LEU A 721 -20.50 5.05 40.14
N ILE A 722 -21.22 6.00 39.52
CA ILE A 722 -20.67 7.29 39.11
C ILE A 722 -20.25 8.12 40.33
N GLU A 723 -20.98 8.01 41.44
CA GLU A 723 -20.65 8.64 42.71
C GLU A 723 -19.41 8.04 43.39
N ARG A 724 -19.17 6.73 43.17
CA ARG A 724 -17.99 6.01 43.68
C ARG A 724 -16.72 6.30 42.88
N ILE A 725 -16.84 6.69 41.61
CA ILE A 725 -15.70 7.14 40.79
C ILE A 725 -15.18 8.47 41.35
N ALA A 726 -13.87 8.62 41.53
CA ALA A 726 -13.26 9.86 41.98
C ALA A 726 -13.21 10.93 40.86
N ASP A 727 -12.97 12.19 41.23
CA ASP A 727 -12.73 13.30 40.29
C ASP A 727 -11.78 14.32 40.94
N GLU A 728 -11.37 15.33 40.19
CA GLU A 728 -10.40 16.34 40.64
C GLU A 728 -10.89 17.18 41.83
N ARG A 729 -12.20 17.14 42.14
CA ARG A 729 -12.78 17.86 43.30
C ARG A 729 -12.51 17.13 44.62
N LYS A 730 -12.17 15.84 44.55
CA LYS A 730 -12.01 14.96 45.73
C LYS A 730 -10.61 14.34 45.82
N VAL A 731 -10.04 13.94 44.69
CA VAL A 731 -8.81 13.14 44.62
C VAL A 731 -7.90 13.69 43.52
N THR A 732 -6.66 14.00 43.90
CA THR A 732 -5.65 14.57 43.00
C THR A 732 -4.33 13.80 42.97
N THR A 733 -4.18 12.79 43.83
CA THR A 733 -2.99 11.93 43.90
C THR A 733 -3.37 10.45 43.93
N VAL A 734 -2.44 9.56 43.61
CA VAL A 734 -2.67 8.10 43.65
C VAL A 734 -2.95 7.61 45.07
N ASP A 735 -2.24 8.12 46.08
CA ASP A 735 -2.46 7.71 47.47
C ASP A 735 -3.89 8.06 47.94
N GLU A 736 -4.36 9.28 47.63
CA GLU A 736 -5.75 9.69 47.89
C GLU A 736 -6.77 8.82 47.13
N LEU A 737 -6.40 8.35 45.93
CA LEU A 737 -7.25 7.48 45.12
C LEU A 737 -7.41 6.10 45.76
N VAL A 738 -6.33 5.51 46.27
CA VAL A 738 -6.38 4.22 46.99
C VAL A 738 -7.33 4.32 48.19
N ASP A 739 -7.13 5.33 49.04
CA ASP A 739 -7.96 5.55 50.23
C ASP A 739 -9.45 5.77 49.88
N TRP A 740 -9.72 6.57 48.84
CA TRP A 740 -11.09 6.84 48.37
C TRP A 740 -11.80 5.57 47.93
N LEU A 741 -11.15 4.74 47.12
CA LEU A 741 -11.75 3.53 46.55
C LEU A 741 -12.11 2.49 47.62
N GLU A 742 -11.28 2.37 48.67
CA GLU A 742 -11.58 1.53 49.83
C GLU A 742 -12.78 2.07 50.63
N GLU A 743 -12.83 3.38 50.88
CA GLU A 743 -13.91 4.04 51.62
C GLU A 743 -15.27 3.85 50.95
N VAL A 744 -15.32 4.07 49.62
CA VAL A 744 -16.57 3.98 48.84
C VAL A 744 -16.88 2.56 48.35
N GLN A 745 -16.03 1.58 48.70
CA GLN A 745 -16.13 0.20 48.26
C GLN A 745 -16.33 0.10 46.74
N HIS A 746 -15.39 0.68 46.00
CA HIS A 746 -15.43 0.67 44.54
C HIS A 746 -15.33 -0.77 44.01
N PRO A 747 -16.06 -1.17 42.95
CA PRO A 747 -16.05 -2.56 42.46
C PRO A 747 -14.66 -3.06 42.06
N VAL A 748 -13.75 -2.16 41.67
CA VAL A 748 -12.36 -2.50 41.31
C VAL A 748 -11.62 -3.26 42.41
N CYS A 749 -11.95 -3.00 43.69
CA CYS A 749 -11.33 -3.65 44.84
C CYS A 749 -11.55 -5.17 44.86
N GLU A 750 -12.56 -5.67 44.12
CA GLU A 750 -12.92 -7.08 44.04
C GLU A 750 -12.59 -7.70 42.67
N MET A 751 -12.11 -6.92 41.68
CA MET A 751 -11.96 -7.35 40.28
C MET A 751 -10.59 -7.99 39.95
N GLY A 752 -9.68 -8.09 40.92
CA GLY A 752 -8.33 -8.63 40.71
C GLY A 752 -7.48 -7.80 39.75
N VAL A 753 -6.31 -8.34 39.38
CA VAL A 753 -5.33 -7.68 38.50
C VAL A 753 -5.95 -7.39 37.12
N MET A 754 -5.75 -6.19 36.61
CA MET A 754 -6.20 -5.76 35.29
C MET A 754 -5.27 -6.36 34.23
N GLN A 755 -5.68 -7.48 33.66
CA GLN A 755 -5.03 -8.14 32.54
C GLN A 755 -6.08 -8.46 31.47
N ALA A 756 -5.70 -8.40 30.19
CA ALA A 756 -6.59 -8.78 29.11
C ALA A 756 -7.00 -10.25 29.27
N ALA A 757 -8.30 -10.53 29.41
CA ALA A 757 -8.79 -11.89 29.65
C ALA A 757 -8.31 -12.89 28.57
N SER A 758 -7.81 -14.06 28.98
CA SER A 758 -7.39 -15.13 28.07
C SER A 758 -8.61 -15.97 27.63
N GLY A 759 -8.87 -16.00 26.32
CA GLY A 759 -9.99 -16.75 25.75
C GLY A 759 -9.76 -18.26 25.77
N ALA A 760 -10.23 -18.95 26.81
CA ALA A 760 -10.55 -20.37 26.75
C ALA A 760 -12.09 -20.53 26.83
N PRO A 761 -12.72 -21.35 25.97
CA PRO A 761 -14.17 -21.55 26.02
C PRO A 761 -14.53 -22.31 27.31
N ALA A 762 -15.29 -21.65 28.20
CA ALA A 762 -15.78 -22.27 29.43
C ALA A 762 -16.86 -23.34 29.10
N GLU A 763 -16.68 -24.52 29.68
CA GLU A 763 -17.66 -25.61 29.67
C GLU A 763 -18.99 -25.15 30.30
N ALA A 764 -20.08 -25.36 29.58
CA ALA A 764 -21.42 -25.05 30.06
C ALA A 764 -21.91 -26.16 31.01
N GLU A 765 -22.10 -25.82 32.29
CA GLU A 765 -22.91 -26.60 33.24
C GLU A 765 -24.38 -26.11 33.27
N PRO A 766 -25.34 -26.96 33.72
CA PRO A 766 -26.65 -27.07 33.09
C PRO A 766 -27.78 -26.22 33.70
N GLN A 767 -28.60 -25.69 32.79
CA GLN A 767 -30.03 -25.32 32.82
C GLN A 767 -30.72 -24.91 34.15
N VAL A 768 -31.36 -23.74 34.12
CA VAL A 768 -32.64 -23.49 34.82
C VAL A 768 -33.70 -23.03 33.81
N ALA A 769 -34.87 -23.66 33.90
CA ALA A 769 -35.94 -23.70 32.91
C ALA A 769 -36.81 -22.44 32.80
N VAL A 770 -37.36 -22.21 31.60
CA VAL A 770 -38.51 -21.33 31.33
C VAL A 770 -39.63 -22.17 30.67
N PRO A 771 -40.92 -21.95 31.00
CA PRO A 771 -41.96 -22.97 30.85
C PRO A 771 -42.49 -23.12 29.41
N THR A 772 -42.90 -24.36 29.14
CA THR A 772 -43.51 -24.85 27.90
C THR A 772 -44.89 -24.24 27.61
N ALA A 773 -45.10 -23.83 26.36
CA ALA A 773 -46.41 -23.74 25.72
C ALA A 773 -46.45 -24.70 24.52
N LYS A 774 -47.47 -25.56 24.48
CA LYS A 774 -47.62 -26.70 23.56
C LYS A 774 -47.99 -26.27 22.11
N PRO A 775 -47.69 -27.13 21.12
CA PRO A 775 -47.86 -26.85 19.70
C PRO A 775 -49.31 -27.08 19.26
N ARG A 776 -49.78 -26.27 18.30
CA ARG A 776 -51.04 -26.49 17.59
C ARG A 776 -50.74 -27.06 16.20
N VAL A 777 -51.39 -28.18 15.93
CA VAL A 777 -51.32 -29.05 14.75
C VAL A 777 -51.93 -28.34 13.53
N GLU A 778 -51.26 -28.41 12.38
CA GLU A 778 -51.87 -28.18 11.07
C GLU A 778 -51.76 -29.44 10.20
N GLU A 779 -52.91 -29.99 9.82
CA GLU A 779 -53.08 -30.97 8.76
C GLU A 779 -53.23 -30.26 7.40
N LYS A 780 -52.57 -30.83 6.40
CA LYS A 780 -52.68 -30.54 4.95
C LYS A 780 -54.10 -30.87 4.42
N PRO A 781 -54.59 -30.24 3.32
CA PRO A 781 -54.34 -30.86 2.01
C PRO A 781 -54.18 -29.92 0.78
N ALA A 782 -53.82 -30.58 -0.31
CA ALA A 782 -53.31 -30.18 -1.63
C ALA A 782 -54.07 -29.16 -2.53
N ALA A 783 -53.24 -28.51 -3.37
CA ALA A 783 -53.36 -28.18 -4.81
C ALA A 783 -54.35 -27.09 -5.32
N ALA A 784 -53.79 -26.05 -5.95
CA ALA A 784 -54.27 -25.42 -7.19
C ALA A 784 -53.27 -24.38 -7.76
N GLU A 785 -53.30 -24.20 -9.07
CA GLU A 785 -52.38 -23.51 -9.99
C GLU A 785 -52.13 -22.00 -9.77
N ALA A 786 -51.00 -21.53 -10.31
CA ALA A 786 -50.56 -20.14 -10.37
C ALA A 786 -51.36 -19.29 -11.40
N PRO A 787 -51.72 -18.03 -11.08
CA PRO A 787 -52.25 -17.09 -12.05
C PRO A 787 -51.17 -16.17 -12.66
N LYS A 788 -51.45 -15.82 -13.91
CA LYS A 788 -50.72 -15.01 -14.88
C LYS A 788 -50.63 -13.53 -14.48
N GLU A 789 -49.54 -12.89 -14.91
CA GLU A 789 -49.30 -11.46 -14.80
C GLU A 789 -49.62 -10.74 -16.13
N GLU A 790 -50.25 -9.57 -16.05
CA GLU A 790 -50.54 -8.61 -17.13
C GLU A 790 -50.36 -7.17 -16.55
N PRO A 791 -50.24 -6.10 -17.36
CA PRO A 791 -48.98 -5.45 -17.69
C PRO A 791 -48.86 -3.96 -17.22
N LYS A 792 -47.67 -3.35 -17.37
CA LYS A 792 -47.45 -1.89 -17.26
C LYS A 792 -46.91 -1.28 -18.57
N PRO A 793 -47.16 0.02 -18.83
CA PRO A 793 -47.27 0.59 -20.18
C PRO A 793 -46.01 1.31 -20.73
N ALA A 794 -46.06 1.54 -22.04
CA ALA A 794 -45.00 2.04 -22.92
C ALA A 794 -44.67 3.54 -22.80
N VAL A 795 -43.43 3.90 -23.17
CA VAL A 795 -43.03 5.26 -23.59
C VAL A 795 -42.31 5.18 -24.95
N ALA A 796 -42.72 6.05 -25.85
CA ALA A 796 -42.46 6.04 -27.29
C ALA A 796 -41.17 6.79 -27.69
N ALA A 797 -40.63 6.36 -28.85
CA ALA A 797 -39.50 6.94 -29.55
C ALA A 797 -39.86 8.23 -30.33
N VAL A 798 -38.88 9.11 -30.50
CA VAL A 798 -38.93 10.31 -31.36
C VAL A 798 -38.03 10.12 -32.60
N PRO A 799 -38.43 10.54 -33.82
CA PRO A 799 -37.86 10.06 -35.08
C PRO A 799 -36.82 10.99 -35.73
N ALA A 800 -35.95 10.41 -36.57
CA ALA A 800 -34.95 11.08 -37.40
C ALA A 800 -35.51 11.56 -38.76
N PRO A 801 -34.93 12.61 -39.39
CA PRO A 801 -35.48 13.25 -40.60
C PRO A 801 -35.08 12.57 -41.93
N PRO A 802 -35.82 12.83 -43.04
CA PRO A 802 -35.72 12.11 -44.33
C PRO A 802 -34.80 12.78 -45.39
N PRO A 803 -34.54 12.13 -46.55
CA PRO A 803 -33.39 12.40 -47.42
C PRO A 803 -33.70 13.28 -48.64
N THR A 804 -32.65 13.87 -49.24
CA THR A 804 -32.69 14.49 -50.58
C THR A 804 -31.57 13.98 -51.49
N SER A 805 -31.96 13.68 -52.72
CA SER A 805 -31.20 13.12 -53.84
C SER A 805 -30.57 14.20 -54.72
N VAL A 806 -29.37 13.95 -55.25
CA VAL A 806 -28.91 14.52 -56.55
C VAL A 806 -28.21 13.40 -57.36
N VAL A 807 -28.41 13.46 -58.67
CA VAL A 807 -28.33 12.37 -59.66
C VAL A 807 -27.04 12.44 -60.50
N ALA A 808 -26.48 11.25 -60.76
CA ALA A 808 -25.72 10.72 -61.93
C ALA A 808 -24.42 11.39 -62.44
N GLU A 809 -23.36 10.56 -62.56
CA GLU A 809 -22.75 10.19 -63.86
C GLU A 809 -21.83 8.95 -63.74
N VAL A 810 -21.96 7.99 -64.67
CA VAL A 810 -21.07 6.83 -64.96
C VAL A 810 -21.18 6.65 -66.49
N PRO A 811 -20.12 6.40 -67.32
CA PRO A 811 -19.36 5.14 -67.20
C PRO A 811 -17.91 4.99 -67.75
N ALA A 812 -17.26 3.96 -67.16
CA ALA A 812 -16.36 2.94 -67.74
C ALA A 812 -14.89 3.29 -68.05
N PRO A 813 -14.02 2.27 -68.25
CA PRO A 813 -13.80 1.06 -67.45
C PRO A 813 -12.31 0.86 -67.08
N ALA A 814 -12.04 -0.06 -66.16
CA ALA A 814 -10.71 -0.38 -65.64
C ALA A 814 -9.71 -0.93 -66.69
N PRO A 815 -8.42 -0.55 -66.64
CA PRO A 815 -7.33 -1.35 -67.17
C PRO A 815 -6.76 -2.30 -66.11
N LYS A 816 -6.43 -3.50 -66.60
CA LYS A 816 -5.94 -4.69 -65.90
C LYS A 816 -4.49 -4.53 -65.37
N PRO A 817 -4.10 -5.37 -64.38
CA PRO A 817 -2.86 -5.22 -63.62
C PRO A 817 -1.62 -5.69 -64.37
N VAL A 818 -0.47 -5.05 -64.11
CA VAL A 818 0.86 -5.50 -64.53
C VAL A 818 1.72 -5.81 -63.30
N ALA A 819 1.99 -7.11 -63.16
CA ALA A 819 3.08 -7.83 -62.49
C ALA A 819 3.73 -7.25 -61.22
N ALA A 820 3.53 -7.97 -60.11
CA ALA A 820 4.47 -7.98 -58.98
C ALA A 820 5.67 -8.91 -59.30
N PRO A 821 6.89 -8.61 -58.82
CA PRO A 821 8.06 -9.44 -59.03
C PRO A 821 7.98 -10.78 -58.28
N GLN A 822 8.62 -11.78 -58.86
CA GLN A 822 8.68 -13.17 -58.44
C GLN A 822 9.39 -13.38 -57.08
N LEU A 823 8.84 -14.27 -56.26
CA LEU A 823 9.52 -14.95 -55.16
C LEU A 823 10.23 -16.22 -55.67
N PRO A 824 11.29 -16.70 -54.99
CA PRO A 824 12.18 -17.74 -55.49
C PRO A 824 11.52 -19.11 -55.56
N ALA A 825 12.09 -19.94 -56.42
CA ALA A 825 11.66 -21.30 -56.71
C ALA A 825 11.83 -22.25 -55.51
N GLY A 826 10.79 -23.07 -55.27
CA GLY A 826 10.89 -24.33 -54.55
C GLY A 826 9.93 -24.48 -53.36
N ALA A 827 8.62 -24.62 -53.60
CA ALA A 827 7.71 -25.30 -52.68
C ALA A 827 6.47 -25.79 -53.45
N ASP A 828 6.05 -27.04 -53.22
CA ASP A 828 5.03 -27.77 -53.97
C ASP A 828 3.61 -27.24 -53.68
N ALA A 829 2.99 -26.63 -54.70
CA ALA A 829 1.69 -25.98 -54.61
C ALA A 829 0.51 -26.95 -54.40
N GLN A 830 0.70 -28.26 -54.51
CA GLN A 830 -0.42 -29.22 -54.47
C GLN A 830 -0.80 -29.66 -53.04
N ALA A 831 0.15 -29.63 -52.09
CA ALA A 831 -0.09 -29.98 -50.69
C ALA A 831 -0.81 -28.86 -49.89
N ILE A 832 -0.52 -27.60 -50.22
CA ILE A 832 -1.12 -26.42 -49.56
C ILE A 832 -2.60 -26.29 -49.94
N VAL A 833 -2.98 -26.70 -51.15
CA VAL A 833 -4.36 -26.62 -51.64
C VAL A 833 -5.28 -27.67 -51.01
N GLN A 834 -4.78 -28.85 -50.64
CA GLN A 834 -5.60 -29.89 -50.01
C GLN A 834 -5.84 -29.67 -48.51
N ALA A 835 -4.83 -29.23 -47.75
CA ALA A 835 -4.99 -28.94 -46.31
C ALA A 835 -5.89 -27.71 -46.05
N SER A 836 -5.87 -26.74 -46.97
CA SER A 836 -6.71 -25.54 -46.89
C SER A 836 -8.18 -25.82 -47.20
N ALA A 837 -8.50 -26.89 -47.94
CA ALA A 837 -9.87 -27.21 -48.32
C ALA A 837 -10.69 -27.85 -47.18
N GLU A 838 -10.08 -28.70 -46.34
CA GLU A 838 -10.79 -29.37 -45.24
C GLU A 838 -11.06 -28.45 -44.03
N VAL A 839 -10.15 -27.52 -43.73
CA VAL A 839 -10.34 -26.53 -42.66
C VAL A 839 -11.44 -25.52 -43.02
N VAL A 840 -11.50 -25.12 -44.30
CA VAL A 840 -12.52 -24.20 -44.82
C VAL A 840 -13.89 -24.88 -44.94
N LEU A 841 -13.95 -26.16 -45.35
CA LEU A 841 -15.21 -26.93 -45.36
C LEU A 841 -15.76 -27.19 -43.95
N GLY A 842 -14.88 -27.40 -42.96
CA GLY A 842 -15.26 -27.58 -41.56
C GLY A 842 -15.78 -26.31 -40.89
N SER A 843 -15.24 -25.13 -41.23
CA SER A 843 -15.73 -23.85 -40.71
C SER A 843 -17.06 -23.45 -41.35
N ILE A 844 -17.23 -23.72 -42.66
CA ILE A 844 -18.49 -23.48 -43.39
C ILE A 844 -19.62 -24.35 -42.84
N ARG A 845 -19.37 -25.63 -42.49
CA ARG A 845 -20.38 -26.52 -41.92
C ARG A 845 -20.86 -26.06 -40.54
N ARG A 846 -19.93 -25.67 -39.64
CA ARG A 846 -20.28 -25.14 -38.32
C ARG A 846 -20.98 -23.79 -38.38
N ALA A 847 -20.59 -22.94 -39.33
CA ALA A 847 -21.27 -21.66 -39.58
C ALA A 847 -22.68 -21.87 -40.16
N LEU A 848 -22.89 -22.88 -41.03
CA LEU A 848 -24.22 -23.23 -41.54
C LEU A 848 -25.12 -23.81 -40.45
N GLU A 849 -24.59 -24.67 -39.57
CA GLU A 849 -25.33 -25.27 -38.45
C GLU A 849 -25.72 -24.22 -37.39
N ALA A 850 -24.87 -23.20 -37.16
CA ALA A 850 -25.18 -22.05 -36.31
C ALA A 850 -26.21 -21.12 -36.96
N ALA A 851 -26.08 -20.83 -38.26
CA ALA A 851 -27.03 -19.98 -39.01
C ALA A 851 -28.42 -20.63 -39.18
N LEU A 852 -28.49 -21.96 -39.32
CA LEU A 852 -29.76 -22.70 -39.37
C LEU A 852 -30.50 -22.69 -38.03
N ARG A 853 -29.78 -22.67 -36.90
CA ARG A 853 -30.37 -22.54 -35.55
C ARG A 853 -30.89 -21.13 -35.26
N GLU A 854 -30.21 -20.08 -35.71
CA GLU A 854 -30.68 -18.69 -35.57
C GLU A 854 -31.87 -18.35 -36.48
N LEU A 855 -32.03 -19.07 -37.61
CA LEU A 855 -33.16 -18.90 -38.54
C LEU A 855 -34.34 -19.85 -38.26
N GLY A 856 -34.32 -20.58 -37.13
CA GLY A 856 -35.43 -21.44 -36.70
C GLY A 856 -35.61 -22.75 -37.49
N GLY A 857 -34.56 -23.25 -38.14
CA GLY A 857 -34.55 -24.54 -38.82
C GLY A 857 -34.09 -25.70 -37.93
N GLU A 858 -34.77 -26.84 -37.99
CA GLU A 858 -34.39 -28.07 -37.26
C GLU A 858 -33.18 -28.78 -37.89
N VAL A 859 -32.26 -29.27 -37.05
CA VAL A 859 -31.10 -30.08 -37.45
C VAL A 859 -31.36 -31.54 -37.02
N PRO A 860 -31.29 -32.55 -37.92
CA PRO A 860 -31.57 -33.94 -37.58
C PRO A 860 -30.48 -34.59 -36.70
N PRO A 861 -30.83 -35.51 -35.78
CA PRO A 861 -29.88 -36.16 -34.87
C PRO A 861 -29.15 -37.33 -35.56
N SER A 862 -27.86 -37.52 -35.25
CA SER A 862 -27.07 -38.66 -35.71
C SER A 862 -26.64 -39.56 -34.54
N ALA A 863 -27.33 -40.71 -34.45
CA ALA A 863 -27.04 -42.00 -33.81
C ALA A 863 -26.02 -42.10 -32.65
N VAL A 864 -26.56 -42.41 -31.46
CA VAL A 864 -25.88 -43.00 -30.31
C VAL A 864 -26.12 -44.52 -30.32
N PRO A 865 -25.11 -45.40 -30.13
CA PRO A 865 -25.34 -46.80 -29.78
C PRO A 865 -25.34 -47.00 -28.26
N THR A 866 -26.43 -47.56 -27.74
CA THR A 866 -26.69 -47.92 -26.34
C THR A 866 -26.06 -49.25 -25.90
N ALA A 867 -25.80 -49.35 -24.59
CA ALA A 867 -25.17 -50.46 -23.87
C ALA A 867 -26.03 -51.75 -23.72
N PRO A 868 -25.40 -52.91 -23.48
CA PRO A 868 -26.02 -54.05 -22.81
C PRO A 868 -25.58 -54.21 -21.33
N ALA A 869 -26.53 -54.57 -20.47
CA ALA A 869 -26.36 -55.11 -19.11
C ALA A 869 -26.37 -56.66 -19.15
N ALA A 870 -25.94 -57.49 -18.20
CA ALA A 870 -25.06 -57.48 -17.02
C ALA A 870 -24.75 -58.98 -16.73
N VAL A 871 -23.58 -59.33 -16.17
CA VAL A 871 -23.33 -60.67 -15.58
C VAL A 871 -22.45 -60.50 -14.33
N GLU A 872 -22.92 -61.00 -13.19
CA GLU A 872 -22.18 -61.10 -11.92
C GLU A 872 -21.09 -62.18 -11.98
N VAL A 873 -19.89 -61.91 -11.44
CA VAL A 873 -18.94 -62.96 -11.00
C VAL A 873 -18.20 -62.50 -9.73
N GLU A 874 -18.11 -63.42 -8.77
CA GLU A 874 -17.54 -63.32 -7.41
C GLU A 874 -16.06 -62.92 -7.33
N LEU A 875 -15.72 -62.29 -6.19
CA LEU A 875 -14.37 -61.94 -5.72
C LEU A 875 -13.61 -63.14 -5.12
N ALA A 876 -12.37 -63.39 -5.58
CA ALA A 876 -11.19 -63.77 -4.78
C ALA A 876 -9.94 -64.00 -5.67
N PRO A 877 -8.72 -63.96 -5.11
CA PRO A 877 -7.96 -62.82 -4.61
C PRO A 877 -6.97 -62.27 -5.65
N SER A 878 -6.62 -60.99 -5.51
CA SER A 878 -5.65 -60.28 -6.34
C SER A 878 -4.22 -60.82 -6.17
N GLU A 879 -3.71 -61.55 -7.16
CA GLU A 879 -2.28 -61.47 -7.50
C GLU A 879 -2.04 -60.11 -8.19
N ALA A 880 -1.09 -59.34 -7.67
CA ALA A 880 -0.72 -58.03 -8.16
C ALA A 880 -0.37 -58.10 -9.66
N ALA A 881 -1.24 -57.50 -10.49
CA ALA A 881 -0.94 -57.29 -11.89
C ALA A 881 0.16 -56.22 -12.02
N PRO A 882 1.15 -56.41 -12.91
CA PRO A 882 2.26 -55.50 -13.09
C PRO A 882 1.76 -54.13 -13.58
N ALA A 883 2.44 -53.08 -13.15
CA ALA A 883 2.16 -51.68 -13.50
C ALA A 883 1.85 -51.52 -15.00
N PRO A 884 0.87 -50.68 -15.38
CA PRO A 884 0.45 -50.54 -16.78
C PRO A 884 1.65 -50.11 -17.63
N ALA A 885 1.92 -50.87 -18.68
CA ALA A 885 2.98 -50.57 -19.63
C ALA A 885 2.75 -49.17 -20.21
N LYS A 886 3.77 -48.30 -20.11
CA LYS A 886 3.76 -46.94 -20.66
C LYS A 886 3.22 -46.98 -22.09
N ILE A 887 2.10 -46.29 -22.33
CA ILE A 887 1.54 -46.11 -23.67
C ILE A 887 2.63 -45.48 -24.53
N ALA A 888 3.15 -46.22 -25.50
CA ALA A 888 4.16 -45.71 -26.42
C ALA A 888 3.54 -44.54 -27.20
N ARG A 889 4.20 -43.38 -27.17
CA ARG A 889 3.80 -42.21 -27.98
C ARG A 889 3.64 -42.66 -29.44
N PRO A 890 2.57 -42.27 -30.13
CA PRO A 890 2.43 -42.58 -31.55
C PRO A 890 3.66 -42.04 -32.31
N GLU A 891 4.26 -42.87 -33.16
CA GLU A 891 5.40 -42.46 -33.98
C GLU A 891 4.93 -41.38 -34.95
N VAL A 892 5.33 -40.15 -34.67
CA VAL A 892 5.14 -39.00 -35.56
C VAL A 892 6.14 -39.16 -36.72
N PRO A 893 5.69 -39.16 -37.98
CA PRO A 893 6.61 -39.24 -39.11
C PRO A 893 7.63 -38.09 -39.01
N PRO A 894 8.92 -38.33 -39.32
CA PRO A 894 9.95 -37.32 -39.21
C PRO A 894 9.58 -36.11 -40.08
N TRP A 895 9.56 -34.94 -39.45
CA TRP A 895 9.34 -33.66 -40.11
C TRP A 895 10.35 -33.52 -41.25
N SER A 896 9.88 -33.15 -42.45
CA SER A 896 10.68 -33.10 -43.67
C SER A 896 12.01 -32.34 -43.46
N GLU A 897 13.12 -32.90 -43.97
CA GLU A 897 14.48 -32.36 -43.81
C GLU A 897 14.73 -30.97 -44.44
N GLU A 898 13.70 -30.32 -44.98
CA GLU A 898 13.74 -28.89 -45.30
C GLU A 898 13.66 -28.09 -44.00
N ARG A 899 14.83 -27.95 -43.35
CA ARG A 899 15.01 -27.09 -42.18
C ARG A 899 14.83 -25.64 -42.58
N GLU A 900 13.61 -25.11 -42.48
CA GLU A 900 13.44 -23.70 -42.17
C GLU A 900 14.19 -23.44 -40.85
N THR A 901 15.28 -22.69 -40.90
CA THR A 901 15.96 -22.21 -39.70
C THR A 901 15.05 -21.20 -39.01
N LEU A 902 14.20 -21.70 -38.12
CA LEU A 902 13.53 -20.90 -37.11
C LEU A 902 14.60 -20.42 -36.12
N GLU A 903 15.01 -19.16 -36.24
CA GLU A 903 15.77 -18.47 -35.19
C GLU A 903 14.83 -18.26 -34.00
N PHE A 904 14.90 -19.15 -33.01
CA PHE A 904 14.24 -18.94 -31.73
C PHE A 904 14.98 -17.82 -30.99
N LEU A 905 14.24 -16.81 -30.56
CA LEU A 905 14.74 -15.81 -29.63
C LEU A 905 15.09 -16.56 -28.34
N LYS A 906 16.39 -16.69 -28.04
CA LYS A 906 16.86 -17.35 -26.82
C LYS A 906 17.19 -16.28 -25.81
N GLU A 907 16.53 -16.30 -24.67
CA GLU A 907 16.96 -15.50 -23.53
C GLU A 907 18.20 -16.14 -22.89
N THR A 908 19.13 -15.30 -22.43
CA THR A 908 20.34 -15.74 -21.73
C THR A 908 20.22 -15.41 -20.25
N TRP A 909 20.23 -16.44 -19.41
CA TRP A 909 20.13 -16.32 -17.95
C TRP A 909 21.53 -16.12 -17.35
N MET A 910 21.69 -15.12 -16.48
CA MET A 910 22.98 -14.82 -15.83
C MET A 910 23.24 -15.65 -14.57
N GLY A 911 22.17 -16.17 -13.97
CA GLY A 911 22.19 -16.93 -12.72
C GLY A 911 21.85 -18.39 -12.92
N LYS A 912 22.33 -19.23 -12.00
CA LYS A 912 22.04 -20.66 -11.91
C LYS A 912 21.62 -20.96 -10.48
N VAL A 913 20.58 -21.77 -10.31
CA VAL A 913 20.18 -22.26 -8.98
C VAL A 913 21.27 -23.17 -8.45
N ARG A 914 21.68 -22.97 -7.20
CA ARG A 914 22.73 -23.75 -6.54
C ARG A 914 22.30 -25.19 -6.39
N GLU A 915 23.29 -26.07 -6.37
CA GLU A 915 23.08 -27.48 -6.09
C GLU A 915 23.18 -27.72 -4.60
N VAL A 916 22.19 -28.41 -4.04
CA VAL A 916 22.16 -28.85 -2.64
C VAL A 916 22.06 -30.36 -2.65
N THR A 917 22.98 -31.04 -1.96
CA THR A 917 23.03 -32.51 -1.91
C THR A 917 22.61 -33.01 -0.53
N LEU A 918 21.54 -33.80 -0.51
CA LEU A 918 20.95 -34.42 0.68
C LEU A 918 21.49 -35.84 0.86
N GLY A 919 21.73 -36.21 2.12
CA GLY A 919 22.24 -37.52 2.49
C GLY A 919 23.76 -37.62 2.41
N ALA A 920 24.31 -38.56 3.16
CA ALA A 920 25.73 -38.92 3.14
C ALA A 920 25.88 -40.44 3.12
N THR A 921 26.69 -40.93 2.19
CA THR A 921 27.02 -42.36 2.10
C THR A 921 28.07 -42.76 3.14
N SER A 922 28.33 -44.07 3.27
CA SER A 922 29.42 -44.57 4.12
C SER A 922 30.80 -44.01 3.75
N ALA A 923 31.00 -43.57 2.51
CA ALA A 923 32.24 -42.93 2.06
C ALA A 923 32.37 -41.47 2.55
N GLU A 924 31.24 -40.83 2.86
CA GLU A 924 31.13 -39.43 3.31
C GLU A 924 30.88 -39.32 4.82
N GLY A 925 30.74 -40.46 5.51
CA GLY A 925 30.55 -40.53 6.97
C GLY A 925 29.12 -40.80 7.43
N GLY A 926 28.17 -41.03 6.51
CA GLY A 926 26.77 -41.35 6.82
C GLY A 926 26.37 -42.79 6.52
N THR A 927 25.07 -43.10 6.59
CA THR A 927 24.54 -44.47 6.38
C THR A 927 23.63 -44.61 5.16
N ARG A 928 23.43 -43.54 4.38
CA ARG A 928 22.57 -43.55 3.20
C ARG A 928 23.15 -44.42 2.08
N THR A 929 22.29 -45.12 1.33
CA THR A 929 22.71 -45.91 0.15
C THR A 929 22.91 -45.04 -1.09
N THR A 930 22.21 -43.91 -1.16
CA THR A 930 22.24 -42.95 -2.27
C THR A 930 22.11 -41.53 -1.74
N THR A 931 22.71 -40.57 -2.42
CA THR A 931 22.50 -39.13 -2.19
C THR A 931 21.60 -38.56 -3.27
N VAL A 932 20.93 -37.44 -2.97
CA VAL A 932 20.06 -36.74 -3.91
C VAL A 932 20.51 -35.28 -4.02
N THR A 933 20.81 -34.84 -5.24
CA THR A 933 21.16 -33.44 -5.53
C THR A 933 19.97 -32.74 -6.18
N VAL A 934 19.57 -31.62 -5.60
CA VAL A 934 18.51 -30.73 -6.12
C VAL A 934 19.09 -29.39 -6.51
N GLY A 935 18.43 -28.71 -7.46
CA GLY A 935 18.86 -27.40 -7.95
C GLY A 935 19.60 -27.50 -9.27
N GLY A 936 20.58 -26.62 -9.52
CA GLY A 936 21.38 -26.63 -10.73
C GLY A 936 20.69 -26.07 -11.98
N GLN A 937 19.45 -25.61 -11.91
CA GLN A 937 18.75 -25.09 -13.09
C GLN A 937 19.34 -23.74 -13.53
N ALA A 938 19.65 -23.61 -14.82
CA ALA A 938 20.13 -22.39 -15.47
C ALA A 938 19.10 -21.77 -16.44
N ALA A 939 17.86 -22.25 -16.41
CA ALA A 939 16.72 -21.69 -17.14
C ALA A 939 15.41 -21.97 -16.38
N MET A 940 14.32 -21.37 -16.85
CA MET A 940 12.98 -21.69 -16.36
C MET A 940 12.57 -23.13 -16.72
N PRO A 941 11.69 -23.78 -15.95
CA PRO A 941 11.16 -25.10 -16.28
C PRO A 941 10.63 -25.16 -17.72
N PHE A 942 10.89 -26.26 -18.41
CA PHE A 942 10.52 -26.49 -19.82
C PHE A 942 11.23 -25.61 -20.87
N MET A 943 12.15 -24.71 -20.45
CA MET A 943 12.94 -23.86 -21.36
C MET A 943 14.37 -24.41 -21.56
N SER A 944 14.52 -25.72 -21.81
CA SER A 944 15.82 -26.38 -21.94
C SER A 944 16.68 -25.92 -23.14
N LEU A 945 16.13 -25.07 -24.02
CA LEU A 945 16.86 -24.45 -25.12
C LEU A 945 17.67 -23.20 -24.70
N GLU A 946 17.33 -22.63 -23.53
CA GLU A 946 17.91 -21.39 -22.97
C GLU A 946 18.94 -21.65 -21.86
N GLY A 947 18.93 -22.84 -21.26
CA GLY A 947 19.87 -23.22 -20.22
C GLY A 947 19.73 -24.67 -19.78
N GLU A 948 20.74 -25.19 -19.09
CA GLU A 948 20.76 -26.57 -18.61
C GLU A 948 19.83 -26.77 -17.40
N LEU A 949 19.12 -27.89 -17.40
CA LEU A 949 18.27 -28.36 -16.29
C LEU A 949 18.81 -29.73 -15.83
N PRO A 950 19.96 -29.77 -15.12
CA PRO A 950 20.73 -31.00 -14.89
C PRO A 950 20.03 -32.00 -13.96
N HIS A 951 19.22 -31.51 -13.02
CA HIS A 951 18.53 -32.34 -12.02
C HIS A 951 17.02 -32.21 -12.19
N ALA A 952 16.34 -33.35 -12.28
CA ALA A 952 14.88 -33.41 -12.33
C ALA A 952 14.27 -33.02 -10.97
N PRO A 953 13.03 -32.49 -10.94
CA PRO A 953 12.28 -32.34 -9.70
C PRO A 953 12.18 -33.66 -8.93
N ILE A 954 12.40 -33.60 -7.63
CA ILE A 954 12.43 -34.77 -6.73
C ILE A 954 11.11 -34.86 -5.98
N VAL A 955 10.56 -36.06 -5.86
CA VAL A 955 9.34 -36.32 -5.09
C VAL A 955 9.71 -36.94 -3.75
N ALA A 956 9.38 -36.23 -2.67
CA ALA A 956 9.44 -36.76 -1.32
C ALA A 956 8.06 -37.29 -0.91
N ILE A 957 8.03 -38.44 -0.25
CA ILE A 957 6.79 -38.95 0.37
C ILE A 957 6.81 -38.59 1.85
N GLU A 958 5.75 -37.91 2.29
CA GLU A 958 5.51 -37.57 3.69
C GLU A 958 5.03 -38.80 4.47
N ILE A 959 5.70 -39.05 5.59
CA ILE A 959 5.30 -40.00 6.63
C ILE A 959 5.28 -39.26 7.97
N GLN A 960 4.56 -39.80 8.96
CA GLN A 960 4.54 -39.25 10.31
C GLN A 960 5.18 -40.19 11.34
N ASP A 961 5.63 -39.62 12.45
CA ASP A 961 6.19 -40.35 13.59
C ASP A 961 5.14 -41.16 14.38
N ARG A 962 3.86 -40.93 14.10
CA ARG A 962 2.70 -41.70 14.55
C ARG A 962 1.64 -41.77 13.45
N LYS A 963 0.61 -42.59 13.68
CA LYS A 963 -0.59 -42.60 12.85
C LYS A 963 -1.27 -41.22 12.87
N PRO A 964 -1.54 -40.60 11.70
CA PRO A 964 -2.30 -39.37 11.62
C PRO A 964 -3.79 -39.60 11.92
N ASP A 965 -4.39 -38.70 12.69
CA ASP A 965 -5.83 -38.78 13.04
C ASP A 965 -6.71 -37.97 12.08
N ASP A 966 -6.13 -37.02 11.38
CA ASP A 966 -6.85 -35.99 10.61
C ASP A 966 -6.70 -36.15 9.10
N TRP A 967 -5.96 -37.16 8.63
CA TRP A 967 -5.77 -37.43 7.19
C TRP A 967 -7.04 -37.99 6.54
N SER A 968 -7.15 -37.79 5.22
CA SER A 968 -8.28 -38.32 4.45
C SER A 968 -8.37 -39.85 4.60
N PRO A 969 -9.55 -40.43 4.89
CA PRO A 969 -9.72 -41.87 5.00
C PRO A 969 -9.26 -42.64 3.76
N LEU A 970 -9.42 -42.07 2.57
CA LEU A 970 -8.96 -42.67 1.31
C LEU A 970 -7.42 -42.77 1.25
N LEU A 971 -6.72 -41.78 1.81
CA LEU A 971 -5.26 -41.80 1.90
C LEU A 971 -4.79 -42.82 2.95
N MET A 972 -5.52 -42.94 4.06
CA MET A 972 -5.25 -43.95 5.08
C MET A 972 -5.48 -45.39 4.57
N GLU A 973 -6.51 -45.60 3.74
CA GLU A 973 -6.76 -46.89 3.08
C GLU A 973 -5.63 -47.25 2.11
N ALA A 974 -5.09 -46.27 1.37
CA ALA A 974 -4.01 -46.51 0.41
C ALA A 974 -2.70 -46.97 1.07
N TRP A 975 -2.38 -46.47 2.27
CA TRP A 975 -1.19 -46.88 3.02
C TRP A 975 -1.43 -48.12 3.89
N GLY A 976 -2.65 -48.34 4.39
CA GLY A 976 -2.98 -49.48 5.23
C GLY A 976 -2.27 -49.43 6.59
N ASP A 977 -1.88 -50.59 7.13
CA ASP A 977 -1.35 -50.69 8.51
C ASP A 977 0.08 -50.16 8.69
N VAL A 978 0.81 -49.88 7.60
CA VAL A 978 2.20 -49.37 7.70
C VAL A 978 2.27 -48.00 8.37
N VAL A 979 1.17 -47.23 8.37
CA VAL A 979 1.07 -45.90 9.01
C VAL A 979 1.25 -45.95 10.53
N ASN A 980 1.20 -47.13 11.15
CA ASN A 980 1.35 -47.31 12.59
C ASN A 980 2.82 -47.39 13.04
N ASP A 981 3.78 -47.63 12.14
CA ASP A 981 5.21 -47.63 12.46
C ASP A 981 6.00 -46.83 11.40
N PRO A 982 6.73 -45.76 11.80
CA PRO A 982 7.42 -44.89 10.84
C PRO A 982 8.52 -45.61 10.04
N GLY A 983 9.11 -46.69 10.57
CA GLY A 983 10.11 -47.48 9.84
C GLY A 983 9.46 -48.35 8.76
N GLU A 984 8.35 -49.01 9.08
CA GLU A 984 7.58 -49.76 8.08
C GLU A 984 6.99 -48.84 7.01
N TRP A 985 6.49 -47.66 7.41
CA TRP A 985 5.99 -46.66 6.48
C TRP A 985 7.09 -46.15 5.55
N ALA A 986 8.30 -45.91 6.05
CA ALA A 986 9.43 -45.51 5.23
C ALA A 986 9.79 -46.57 4.16
N ARG A 987 9.76 -47.88 4.51
CA ARG A 987 9.97 -48.96 3.52
C ARG A 987 8.88 -49.00 2.47
N ALA A 988 7.62 -48.81 2.88
CA ALA A 988 6.49 -48.77 1.95
C ALA A 988 6.59 -47.57 1.01
N ALA A 989 6.99 -46.40 1.53
CA ALA A 989 7.22 -45.19 0.73
C ALA A 989 8.36 -45.38 -0.29
N GLU A 990 9.46 -46.02 0.11
CA GLU A 990 10.56 -46.37 -0.80
C GLU A 990 10.07 -47.33 -1.91
N GLN A 991 9.27 -48.35 -1.58
CA GLN A 991 8.67 -49.26 -2.56
C GLN A 991 7.66 -48.57 -3.49
N ALA A 992 6.98 -47.53 -3.01
CA ALA A 992 6.07 -46.69 -3.79
C ALA A 992 6.80 -45.71 -4.73
N GLY A 993 8.14 -45.66 -4.68
CA GLY A 993 8.97 -44.86 -5.58
C GLY A 993 9.42 -43.52 -5.03
N ALA A 994 9.40 -43.32 -3.70
CA ALA A 994 9.96 -42.14 -3.07
C ALA A 994 11.45 -41.97 -3.43
N ASN A 995 11.86 -40.73 -3.73
CA ASN A 995 13.28 -40.41 -3.88
C ASN A 995 13.92 -39.99 -2.55
N VAL A 996 13.10 -39.41 -1.67
CA VAL A 996 13.48 -38.86 -0.36
C VAL A 996 12.31 -39.14 0.59
N ILE A 997 12.60 -39.43 1.86
CA ILE A 997 11.56 -39.54 2.89
C ILE A 997 11.45 -38.21 3.62
N LEU A 998 10.22 -37.73 3.81
CA LEU A 998 9.93 -36.58 4.68
C LEU A 998 9.23 -37.11 5.93
N LEU A 999 9.91 -37.05 7.07
CA LEU A 999 9.34 -37.37 8.38
C LEU A 999 8.77 -36.09 9.00
N GLN A 1000 7.45 -36.00 9.07
CA GLN A 1000 6.74 -34.94 9.77
C GLN A 1000 6.52 -35.37 11.22
N LEU A 1001 7.08 -34.62 12.16
CA LEU A 1001 6.89 -34.86 13.59
C LEU A 1001 5.53 -34.33 14.05
N SER A 1002 4.87 -35.11 14.89
CA SER A 1002 3.59 -34.75 15.48
C SER A 1002 3.80 -33.94 16.76
N LEU A 1003 2.86 -33.03 17.05
CA LEU A 1003 2.87 -32.26 18.29
C LEU A 1003 2.65 -33.15 19.52
N THR A 1004 1.84 -34.20 19.37
CA THR A 1004 1.45 -35.11 20.46
C THR A 1004 1.57 -36.57 20.05
N ASP A 1005 1.80 -37.46 21.03
CA ASP A 1005 1.70 -38.91 20.84
C ASP A 1005 0.25 -39.40 20.69
N ALA A 1006 0.07 -40.70 20.45
CA ALA A 1006 -1.24 -41.32 20.23
C ALA A 1006 -2.17 -41.22 21.45
N GLU A 1007 -1.61 -41.03 22.65
CA GLU A 1007 -2.35 -40.80 23.88
C GLU A 1007 -2.66 -39.31 24.14
N GLY A 1008 -2.22 -38.41 23.25
CA GLY A 1008 -2.43 -36.97 23.34
C GLY A 1008 -1.43 -36.23 24.24
N ASN A 1009 -0.38 -36.89 24.72
CA ASN A 1009 0.69 -36.23 25.48
C ASN A 1009 1.65 -35.50 24.52
N PRO A 1010 2.28 -34.40 24.94
CA PRO A 1010 3.29 -33.72 24.13
C PRO A 1010 4.39 -34.67 23.66
N ASN A 1011 4.79 -34.53 22.40
CA ASN A 1011 5.91 -35.29 21.86
C ASN A 1011 7.22 -34.89 22.57
N THR A 1012 8.14 -35.83 22.71
CA THR A 1012 9.40 -35.60 23.46
C THR A 1012 10.61 -35.82 22.55
N PRO A 1013 11.74 -35.15 22.83
CA PRO A 1013 12.98 -35.36 22.08
C PRO A 1013 13.37 -36.83 21.93
N GLU A 1014 13.21 -37.63 22.99
CA GLU A 1014 13.58 -39.05 22.99
C GLU A 1014 12.73 -39.85 22.01
N LYS A 1015 11.42 -39.56 21.95
CA LYS A 1015 10.48 -40.21 21.02
C LYS A 1015 10.76 -39.79 19.59
N ALA A 1016 10.96 -38.49 19.34
CA ALA A 1016 11.24 -37.96 18.02
C ALA A 1016 12.58 -38.51 17.45
N VAL A 1017 13.62 -38.56 18.27
CA VAL A 1017 14.91 -39.18 17.91
C VAL A 1017 14.75 -40.69 17.66
N ALA A 1018 13.96 -41.39 18.46
CA ALA A 1018 13.71 -42.82 18.25
C ALA A 1018 12.97 -43.09 16.93
N ALA A 1019 11.96 -42.27 16.60
CA ALA A 1019 11.24 -42.36 15.33
C ALA A 1019 12.16 -42.10 14.14
N MET A 1020 12.98 -41.03 14.20
CA MET A 1020 13.96 -40.75 13.16
C MET A 1020 14.99 -41.89 13.00
N LYS A 1021 15.48 -42.49 14.10
CA LYS A 1021 16.43 -43.62 14.02
C LYS A 1021 15.81 -44.83 13.35
N LYS A 1022 14.55 -45.14 13.68
CA LYS A 1022 13.80 -46.21 13.00
C LYS A 1022 13.71 -45.96 11.50
N VAL A 1023 13.46 -44.72 11.06
CA VAL A 1023 13.40 -44.37 9.63
C VAL A 1023 14.78 -44.54 8.99
N LEU A 1024 15.85 -44.01 9.60
CA LEU A 1024 17.21 -44.15 9.07
C LEU A 1024 17.65 -45.62 8.96
N GLU A 1025 17.27 -46.48 9.91
CA GLU A 1025 17.55 -47.92 9.86
C GLU A 1025 16.70 -48.66 8.82
N ALA A 1026 15.51 -48.15 8.51
CA ALA A 1026 14.55 -48.83 7.65
C ALA A 1026 14.73 -48.56 6.15
N THR A 1027 15.26 -47.40 5.78
CA THR A 1027 15.53 -47.00 4.39
C THR A 1027 16.94 -46.48 4.20
N GLY A 1028 17.51 -46.68 3.01
CA GLY A 1028 18.78 -46.08 2.60
C GLY A 1028 18.65 -44.69 1.97
N LEU A 1029 17.42 -44.19 1.77
CA LEU A 1029 17.17 -42.90 1.13
C LEU A 1029 17.54 -41.71 2.03
N PRO A 1030 17.85 -40.53 1.43
CA PRO A 1030 17.98 -39.29 2.18
C PRO A 1030 16.71 -38.94 2.97
N LEU A 1031 16.88 -38.22 4.08
CA LEU A 1031 15.81 -37.89 5.02
C LEU A 1031 15.65 -36.38 5.19
N ILE A 1032 14.40 -35.93 5.13
CA ILE A 1032 13.94 -34.61 5.55
C ILE A 1032 13.19 -34.80 6.88
N VAL A 1033 13.44 -33.95 7.87
CA VAL A 1033 12.70 -33.95 9.13
C VAL A 1033 12.07 -32.59 9.35
N LEU A 1034 10.75 -32.56 9.42
CA LEU A 1034 9.96 -31.38 9.73
C LEU A 1034 9.42 -31.46 11.16
N GLY A 1035 9.59 -30.39 11.92
CA GLY A 1035 8.96 -30.22 13.23
C GLY A 1035 7.44 -29.98 13.11
N PRO A 1036 6.69 -30.04 14.22
CA PRO A 1036 5.23 -29.88 14.23
C PRO A 1036 4.71 -28.52 13.73
N GLY A 1037 5.59 -27.52 13.53
CA GLY A 1037 5.27 -26.20 12.99
C GLY A 1037 4.97 -25.16 14.06
N GLN A 1038 5.20 -25.46 15.34
CA GLN A 1038 5.21 -24.47 16.43
C GLN A 1038 6.65 -24.21 16.87
N VAL A 1039 7.06 -22.94 16.87
CA VAL A 1039 8.42 -22.44 17.19
C VAL A 1039 9.07 -23.17 18.36
N ASP A 1040 8.38 -23.27 19.51
CA ASP A 1040 8.95 -23.87 20.73
C ASP A 1040 9.09 -25.40 20.63
N ALA A 1041 8.12 -26.07 20.00
CA ALA A 1041 8.16 -27.50 19.77
C ALA A 1041 9.25 -27.86 18.75
N ASP A 1042 9.34 -27.11 17.65
CA ASP A 1042 10.38 -27.26 16.62
C ASP A 1042 11.78 -27.10 17.24
N ASN A 1043 12.00 -26.06 18.04
CA ASN A 1043 13.26 -25.85 18.77
C ASN A 1043 13.60 -27.02 19.70
N THR A 1044 12.60 -27.54 20.42
CA THR A 1044 12.80 -28.62 21.40
C THR A 1044 13.08 -29.97 20.73
N LEU A 1045 12.42 -30.27 19.62
CA LEU A 1045 12.47 -31.59 18.97
C LEU A 1045 13.58 -31.69 17.91
N LEU A 1046 13.83 -30.63 17.14
CA LEU A 1046 14.78 -30.69 16.02
C LEU A 1046 16.24 -30.59 16.46
N VAL A 1047 16.54 -29.89 17.56
CA VAL A 1047 17.93 -29.76 18.04
C VAL A 1047 18.53 -31.13 18.43
N PRO A 1048 17.85 -31.98 19.23
CA PRO A 1048 18.35 -33.32 19.54
C PRO A 1048 18.37 -34.26 18.33
N ILE A 1049 17.49 -34.05 17.34
CA ILE A 1049 17.53 -34.78 16.07
C ILE A 1049 18.76 -34.42 15.26
N ALA A 1050 19.12 -33.14 15.17
CA ALA A 1050 20.31 -32.69 14.47
C ALA A 1050 21.57 -33.37 15.03
N GLU A 1051 21.67 -33.47 16.37
CA GLU A 1051 22.74 -34.18 17.07
C GLU A 1051 22.71 -35.69 16.80
N ALA A 1052 21.54 -36.32 16.94
CA ALA A 1052 21.40 -37.77 16.75
C ALA A 1052 21.61 -38.23 15.30
N ALA A 1053 21.42 -37.33 14.33
CA ALA A 1053 21.62 -37.56 12.90
C ALA A 1053 23.00 -37.07 12.40
N ALA A 1054 23.93 -36.72 13.29
CA ALA A 1054 25.24 -36.22 12.89
C ALA A 1054 25.93 -37.20 11.93
N GLY A 1055 26.39 -36.69 10.78
CA GLY A 1055 27.00 -37.48 9.71
C GLY A 1055 26.04 -37.96 8.63
N GLU A 1056 24.71 -37.85 8.80
CA GLU A 1056 23.72 -38.26 7.79
C GLU A 1056 23.40 -37.15 6.77
N ARG A 1057 23.68 -35.88 7.10
CA ARG A 1057 23.39 -34.70 6.28
C ARG A 1057 21.90 -34.62 5.90
N ILE A 1058 21.04 -34.66 6.91
CA ILE A 1058 19.58 -34.52 6.78
C ILE A 1058 19.17 -33.07 6.55
N LEU A 1059 17.98 -32.89 5.97
CA LEU A 1059 17.39 -31.57 5.76
C LEU A 1059 16.37 -31.28 6.87
N LEU A 1060 16.69 -30.29 7.72
CA LEU A 1060 15.92 -29.92 8.90
C LEU A 1060 14.99 -28.73 8.60
N GLY A 1061 13.73 -28.84 9.00
CA GLY A 1061 12.78 -27.74 8.92
C GLY A 1061 11.80 -27.75 10.10
N LEU A 1062 11.16 -26.63 10.41
CA LEU A 1062 11.10 -25.42 9.61
C LEU A 1062 11.93 -24.31 10.26
N CYS A 1063 12.84 -23.71 9.50
CA CYS A 1063 13.46 -22.45 9.88
C CYS A 1063 12.55 -21.32 9.42
N GLU A 1064 12.09 -20.51 10.36
CA GLU A 1064 11.31 -19.29 10.17
C GLU A 1064 12.01 -18.14 10.92
N GLU A 1065 11.62 -16.90 10.69
CA GLU A 1065 12.25 -15.72 11.32
C GLU A 1065 12.35 -15.83 12.86
N LYS A 1066 11.39 -16.51 13.49
CA LYS A 1066 11.33 -16.65 14.95
C LYS A 1066 12.27 -17.72 15.52
N ASN A 1067 12.61 -18.77 14.77
CA ASN A 1067 13.39 -19.91 15.28
C ASN A 1067 14.68 -20.21 14.49
N TYR A 1068 14.95 -19.53 13.36
CA TYR A 1068 16.09 -19.84 12.51
C TYR A 1068 17.41 -19.87 13.28
N ARG A 1069 17.60 -19.02 14.30
CA ARG A 1069 18.83 -18.99 15.10
C ARG A 1069 19.14 -20.32 15.78
N THR A 1070 18.12 -20.93 16.38
CA THR A 1070 18.27 -22.18 17.11
C THR A 1070 18.53 -23.34 16.15
N ILE A 1071 17.72 -23.44 15.09
CA ILE A 1071 17.80 -24.56 14.13
C ILE A 1071 19.09 -24.47 13.29
N VAL A 1072 19.49 -23.26 12.86
CA VAL A 1072 20.75 -23.05 12.13
C VAL A 1072 21.96 -23.34 13.02
N ALA A 1073 21.93 -22.96 14.29
CA ALA A 1073 23.02 -23.30 15.22
C ALA A 1073 23.17 -24.83 15.38
N ALA A 1074 22.06 -25.57 15.50
CA ALA A 1074 22.08 -27.03 15.55
C ALA A 1074 22.57 -27.65 14.22
N ALA A 1075 22.12 -27.10 13.08
CA ALA A 1075 22.55 -27.55 11.77
C ALA A 1075 24.05 -27.32 11.53
N LEU A 1076 24.59 -26.17 11.96
CA LEU A 1076 26.03 -25.87 11.90
C LEU A 1076 26.84 -26.82 12.79
N ALA A 1077 26.36 -27.09 14.01
CA ALA A 1077 27.06 -27.95 14.96
C ALA A 1077 27.18 -29.41 14.49
N HIS A 1078 26.21 -29.89 13.69
CA HIS A 1078 26.10 -31.31 13.30
C HIS A 1078 26.10 -31.57 11.79
N ASP A 1079 26.53 -30.59 11.00
CA ASP A 1079 26.67 -30.67 9.54
C ASP A 1079 25.37 -30.99 8.76
N GLN A 1080 24.25 -30.40 9.18
CA GLN A 1080 22.92 -30.60 8.58
C GLN A 1080 22.50 -29.49 7.60
N LEU A 1081 21.49 -29.75 6.77
CA LEU A 1081 20.90 -28.78 5.85
C LEU A 1081 19.65 -28.14 6.49
N VAL A 1082 19.19 -26.98 6.01
CA VAL A 1082 17.98 -26.32 6.54
C VAL A 1082 16.95 -25.95 5.48
N ILE A 1083 15.66 -25.98 5.87
CA ILE A 1083 14.53 -25.49 5.10
C ILE A 1083 14.14 -24.10 5.62
N ALA A 1084 14.35 -23.08 4.80
CA ALA A 1084 13.97 -21.70 5.06
C ALA A 1084 12.53 -21.47 4.60
N ARG A 1085 11.57 -21.52 5.52
CA ARG A 1085 10.14 -21.32 5.23
C ARG A 1085 9.72 -19.88 5.46
N THR A 1086 9.00 -19.31 4.48
CA THR A 1086 8.38 -17.99 4.59
C THR A 1086 7.00 -17.98 3.99
N ALA A 1087 6.10 -17.17 4.54
CA ALA A 1087 4.83 -16.86 3.88
C ALA A 1087 5.10 -16.30 2.48
N MET A 1088 4.20 -16.58 1.53
CA MET A 1088 4.27 -16.37 0.07
C MET A 1088 4.68 -14.93 -0.33
N ASP A 1089 5.95 -14.59 -0.11
CA ASP A 1089 6.54 -13.27 -0.28
C ASP A 1089 8.03 -13.42 -0.65
N VAL A 1090 8.41 -12.77 -1.74
CA VAL A 1090 9.76 -12.87 -2.32
C VAL A 1090 10.81 -12.21 -1.43
N ASN A 1091 10.46 -11.11 -0.75
CA ASN A 1091 11.38 -10.37 0.11
C ASN A 1091 11.59 -11.10 1.43
N LEU A 1092 10.53 -11.68 2.02
CA LEU A 1092 10.67 -12.49 3.22
C LEU A 1092 11.56 -13.71 2.97
N ALA A 1093 11.34 -14.44 1.87
CA ALA A 1093 12.19 -15.58 1.50
C ALA A 1093 13.67 -15.16 1.40
N LYS A 1094 13.93 -14.03 0.73
CA LYS A 1094 15.29 -13.47 0.61
C LYS A 1094 15.88 -13.05 1.96
N GLN A 1095 15.10 -12.34 2.78
CA GLN A 1095 15.52 -11.89 4.10
C GLN A 1095 15.87 -13.06 5.00
N LEU A 1096 15.05 -14.12 5.02
CA LEU A 1096 15.35 -15.31 5.80
C LEU A 1096 16.62 -16.03 5.33
N ASN A 1097 16.85 -16.14 4.03
CA ASN A 1097 18.10 -16.71 3.50
C ASN A 1097 19.32 -15.88 3.89
N ILE A 1098 19.22 -14.55 3.88
CA ILE A 1098 20.27 -13.65 4.38
C ILE A 1098 20.52 -13.91 5.85
N LEU A 1099 19.48 -13.94 6.68
CA LEU A 1099 19.59 -14.18 8.12
C LEU A 1099 20.25 -15.54 8.43
N ILE A 1100 19.89 -16.59 7.70
CA ILE A 1100 20.48 -17.92 7.83
C ILE A 1100 21.96 -17.90 7.38
N SER A 1101 22.27 -17.23 6.27
CA SER A 1101 23.63 -17.11 5.76
C SER A 1101 24.54 -16.27 6.65
N ASP A 1102 24.02 -15.21 7.26
CA ASP A 1102 24.76 -14.31 8.17
C ASP A 1102 25.16 -15.02 9.47
N MET A 1103 24.44 -16.06 9.85
CA MET A 1103 24.84 -16.97 10.93
C MET A 1103 25.98 -17.92 10.54
N GLY A 1104 26.43 -17.87 9.28
CA GLY A 1104 27.55 -18.64 8.77
C GLY A 1104 27.17 -19.96 8.14
N LEU A 1105 25.87 -20.28 7.96
CA LEU A 1105 25.46 -21.47 7.22
C LEU A 1105 25.66 -21.25 5.72
N PRO A 1106 26.46 -22.09 5.03
CA PRO A 1106 26.68 -21.97 3.59
C PRO A 1106 25.37 -22.03 2.77
N LEU A 1107 25.27 -21.21 1.73
CA LEU A 1107 24.09 -21.16 0.86
C LEU A 1107 23.80 -22.49 0.14
N ASP A 1108 24.81 -23.33 -0.11
CA ASP A 1108 24.64 -24.68 -0.66
C ASP A 1108 24.13 -25.70 0.38
N ARG A 1109 23.70 -25.22 1.56
CA ARG A 1109 23.05 -26.00 2.61
C ARG A 1109 21.62 -25.54 2.95
N ILE A 1110 21.05 -24.64 2.12
CA ILE A 1110 19.73 -24.05 2.34
C ILE A 1110 18.78 -24.42 1.20
N VAL A 1111 17.57 -24.86 1.56
CA VAL A 1111 16.45 -25.08 0.63
C VAL A 1111 15.32 -24.11 1.02
N MET A 1112 14.73 -23.40 0.05
CA MET A 1112 13.64 -22.45 0.32
C MET A 1112 12.27 -23.15 0.29
N ASP A 1113 11.39 -22.78 1.21
CA ASP A 1113 9.97 -23.12 1.18
C ASP A 1113 9.14 -21.83 1.18
N PRO A 1114 8.74 -21.30 0.00
CA PRO A 1114 7.90 -20.10 -0.07
C PRO A 1114 6.44 -20.37 0.30
N THR A 1115 6.12 -21.58 0.77
CA THR A 1115 4.77 -22.12 1.00
C THR A 1115 3.91 -22.18 -0.28
N CYS A 1116 2.87 -23.00 -0.25
CA CYS A 1116 1.90 -23.11 -1.34
C CYS A 1116 0.50 -23.34 -0.76
N ALA A 1117 -0.53 -23.17 -1.58
CA ALA A 1117 -1.92 -23.46 -1.19
C ALA A 1117 -2.53 -24.47 -2.17
N GLY A 1118 -3.42 -25.32 -1.66
CA GLY A 1118 -4.02 -26.41 -2.44
C GLY A 1118 -5.13 -26.01 -3.41
N VAL A 1119 -5.79 -24.85 -3.21
CA VAL A 1119 -6.95 -24.41 -4.03
C VAL A 1119 -7.06 -22.88 -4.11
N GLY A 1120 -7.75 -22.38 -5.13
CA GLY A 1120 -8.16 -20.98 -5.26
C GLY A 1120 -7.03 -19.98 -5.51
N TYR A 1121 -7.27 -18.70 -5.17
CA TYR A 1121 -6.33 -17.60 -5.40
C TYR A 1121 -4.96 -17.81 -4.74
N GLY A 1122 -4.94 -18.50 -3.59
CA GLY A 1122 -3.68 -18.84 -2.92
C GLY A 1122 -2.76 -19.71 -3.79
N MET A 1123 -3.29 -20.61 -4.61
CA MET A 1123 -2.49 -21.43 -5.53
C MET A 1123 -1.82 -20.56 -6.61
N GLU A 1124 -2.58 -19.63 -7.21
CA GLU A 1124 -2.10 -18.70 -8.24
C GLU A 1124 -1.05 -17.72 -7.67
N TYR A 1125 -1.30 -17.21 -6.47
CA TYR A 1125 -0.36 -16.34 -5.75
C TYR A 1125 0.94 -17.09 -5.40
N GLY A 1126 0.84 -18.35 -4.98
CA GLY A 1126 1.99 -19.19 -4.65
C GLY A 1126 2.85 -19.52 -5.85
N TYR A 1127 2.21 -19.88 -6.97
CA TYR A 1127 2.90 -20.02 -8.24
C TYR A 1127 3.62 -18.72 -8.64
N SER A 1128 2.93 -17.57 -8.52
CA SER A 1128 3.52 -16.27 -8.86
C SER A 1128 4.75 -15.95 -8.01
N VAL A 1129 4.75 -16.31 -6.73
CA VAL A 1129 5.90 -16.12 -5.83
C VAL A 1129 7.05 -17.07 -6.18
N MET A 1130 6.75 -18.35 -6.42
CA MET A 1130 7.75 -19.33 -6.88
C MET A 1130 8.40 -18.93 -8.21
N GLU A 1131 7.60 -18.45 -9.16
CA GLU A 1131 8.06 -17.95 -10.45
C GLU A 1131 8.96 -16.71 -10.28
N ARG A 1132 8.54 -15.74 -9.46
CA ARG A 1132 9.35 -14.54 -9.18
C ARG A 1132 10.66 -14.87 -8.46
N LEU A 1133 10.67 -15.82 -7.53
CA LEU A 1133 11.89 -16.30 -6.87
C LEU A 1133 12.81 -17.01 -7.88
N ARG A 1134 12.25 -17.84 -8.77
CA ARG A 1134 13.04 -18.52 -9.81
C ARG A 1134 13.62 -17.54 -10.83
N LEU A 1135 12.85 -16.55 -11.26
CA LEU A 1135 13.32 -15.48 -12.15
C LEU A 1135 14.42 -14.66 -11.48
N ALA A 1136 14.25 -14.27 -10.21
CA ALA A 1136 15.30 -13.58 -9.46
C ALA A 1136 16.59 -14.42 -9.39
N ALA A 1137 16.46 -15.72 -9.14
CA ALA A 1137 17.59 -16.65 -9.10
C ALA A 1137 18.34 -16.71 -10.44
N LEU A 1138 17.61 -16.85 -11.55
CA LEU A 1138 18.16 -16.92 -12.90
C LEU A 1138 18.66 -15.56 -13.43
N GLN A 1139 18.18 -14.45 -12.87
CA GLN A 1139 18.67 -13.11 -13.15
C GLN A 1139 19.92 -12.75 -12.34
N GLY A 1140 20.33 -13.60 -11.39
CA GLY A 1140 21.60 -13.48 -10.68
C GLY A 1140 21.49 -13.08 -9.20
N ASP A 1141 20.30 -13.03 -8.61
CA ASP A 1141 20.14 -12.76 -7.17
C ASP A 1141 20.56 -13.99 -6.34
N SER A 1142 21.79 -13.94 -5.82
CA SER A 1142 22.46 -15.05 -5.14
C SER A 1142 21.72 -15.58 -3.91
N MET A 1143 20.91 -14.74 -3.24
CA MET A 1143 20.12 -15.11 -2.06
C MET A 1143 18.81 -15.80 -2.40
N THR A 1144 18.44 -15.82 -3.69
CA THR A 1144 17.29 -16.57 -4.21
C THR A 1144 17.72 -17.76 -5.08
N GLN A 1145 19.02 -17.90 -5.37
CA GLN A 1145 19.62 -19.03 -6.10
C GLN A 1145 19.65 -20.33 -5.30
N LEU A 1146 18.61 -20.60 -4.52
CA LEU A 1146 18.47 -21.81 -3.73
C LEU A 1146 17.39 -22.70 -4.36
N PRO A 1147 17.51 -24.03 -4.25
CA PRO A 1147 16.41 -24.93 -4.63
C PRO A 1147 15.18 -24.66 -3.75
N MET A 1148 14.00 -24.97 -4.29
CA MET A 1148 12.73 -24.80 -3.60
C MET A 1148 12.12 -26.16 -3.26
N ILE A 1149 11.42 -26.23 -2.12
CA ILE A 1149 10.56 -27.33 -1.70
C ILE A 1149 9.17 -26.77 -1.40
N VAL A 1150 8.12 -27.53 -1.74
CA VAL A 1150 6.72 -27.21 -1.43
C VAL A 1150 5.96 -28.47 -1.06
N THR A 1151 5.01 -28.36 -0.13
CA THR A 1151 4.26 -29.50 0.42
C THR A 1151 2.89 -29.66 -0.25
N VAL A 1152 2.89 -29.93 -1.56
CA VAL A 1152 1.66 -30.01 -2.38
C VAL A 1152 0.71 -31.09 -1.87
N GLY A 1153 1.24 -32.24 -1.43
CA GLY A 1153 0.44 -33.33 -0.86
C GLY A 1153 -0.31 -32.90 0.40
N TYR A 1154 0.40 -32.40 1.40
CA TYR A 1154 -0.22 -31.83 2.60
C TYR A 1154 -1.30 -30.79 2.25
N GLU A 1155 -1.00 -29.87 1.34
CA GLU A 1155 -1.90 -28.79 0.95
C GLU A 1155 -3.15 -29.25 0.20
N ALA A 1156 -3.07 -30.28 -0.63
CA ALA A 1156 -4.21 -30.82 -1.36
C ALA A 1156 -5.08 -31.73 -0.48
N TRP A 1157 -4.45 -32.63 0.30
CA TRP A 1157 -5.17 -33.61 1.13
C TRP A 1157 -5.70 -33.03 2.45
N ARG A 1158 -5.31 -31.79 2.83
CA ARG A 1158 -5.93 -31.06 3.95
C ARG A 1158 -7.26 -30.39 3.61
N GLN A 1159 -7.56 -30.20 2.33
CA GLN A 1159 -8.78 -29.50 1.90
C GLN A 1159 -10.03 -30.32 2.18
N LYS A 1160 -11.16 -29.64 2.36
CA LYS A 1160 -12.45 -30.30 2.64
C LYS A 1160 -12.86 -31.22 1.48
N GLU A 1161 -12.52 -30.81 0.26
CA GLU A 1161 -12.79 -31.49 -1.00
C GLU A 1161 -12.12 -32.87 -1.04
N SER A 1162 -10.95 -33.06 -0.45
CA SER A 1162 -10.28 -34.37 -0.43
C SER A 1162 -10.64 -35.21 0.81
N LYS A 1163 -11.11 -34.59 1.90
CA LYS A 1163 -11.40 -35.26 3.18
C LYS A 1163 -12.84 -35.74 3.38
N VAL A 1164 -13.85 -35.01 2.90
CA VAL A 1164 -15.25 -35.20 3.35
C VAL A 1164 -16.09 -35.94 2.31
N GLY A 1165 -16.28 -37.25 2.46
CA GLY A 1165 -17.06 -38.08 1.53
C GLY A 1165 -18.58 -37.99 1.63
N GLU A 1166 -19.12 -37.55 2.77
CA GLU A 1166 -20.56 -37.53 3.05
C GLU A 1166 -21.06 -36.12 3.38
N GLY A 1167 -22.33 -35.83 3.09
CA GLY A 1167 -22.92 -34.51 3.40
C GLY A 1167 -22.40 -33.35 2.55
N VAL A 1168 -21.75 -33.64 1.42
CA VAL A 1168 -21.31 -32.65 0.43
C VAL A 1168 -22.33 -32.52 -0.72
N PRO A 1169 -22.41 -31.37 -1.40
CA PRO A 1169 -23.32 -31.20 -2.53
C PRO A 1169 -23.06 -32.22 -3.64
N GLU A 1170 -24.11 -32.74 -4.28
CA GLU A 1170 -24.01 -33.70 -5.39
C GLU A 1170 -23.15 -33.16 -6.56
N ALA A 1171 -23.12 -31.84 -6.74
CA ALA A 1171 -22.30 -31.16 -7.74
C ALA A 1171 -20.77 -31.33 -7.54
N TRP A 1172 -20.31 -31.79 -6.37
CA TRP A 1172 -18.89 -32.00 -6.08
C TRP A 1172 -18.32 -33.29 -6.70
N GLY A 1173 -19.18 -34.16 -7.25
CA GLY A 1173 -18.76 -35.38 -7.94
C GLY A 1173 -18.30 -36.50 -7.02
N ASP A 1174 -17.71 -37.54 -7.61
CA ASP A 1174 -17.24 -38.73 -6.89
C ASP A 1174 -16.09 -38.40 -5.93
N TRP A 1175 -16.15 -38.95 -4.71
CA TRP A 1175 -15.15 -38.65 -3.67
C TRP A 1175 -13.77 -39.20 -3.98
N LYS A 1176 -13.68 -40.39 -4.58
CA LYS A 1176 -12.40 -40.98 -4.93
C LYS A 1176 -11.77 -40.21 -6.09
N GLU A 1177 -12.56 -39.79 -7.07
CA GLU A 1177 -12.06 -39.00 -8.21
C GLU A 1177 -11.60 -37.59 -7.80
N ARG A 1178 -12.30 -36.91 -6.89
CA ARG A 1178 -11.90 -35.56 -6.45
C ARG A 1178 -10.80 -35.51 -5.40
N ALA A 1179 -10.46 -36.66 -4.79
CA ALA A 1179 -9.36 -36.78 -3.83
C ALA A 1179 -8.02 -37.20 -4.48
N ILE A 1180 -8.01 -37.47 -5.80
CA ILE A 1180 -6.86 -37.81 -6.64
C ILE A 1180 -6.58 -36.63 -7.57
#